data_AF-A0A0A1NTA9-F1
#
_entry.id   AF-A0A0A1NTA9-F1
#
_cell.length_a   1.000
_cell.length_b   1.000
_cell.length_c   1.000
_cell.angle_alpha   90.00
_cell.angle_beta   90.00
_cell.angle_gamma   90.00
#
_symmetry.space_group_name_H-M   'P 1'
#
loop_
_entity.id
_entity.type
_entity.pdbx_description
1 polymer ?
#
loop_
_entity_poly.entity_id
_entity_poly.type
_entity_poly.pdbx_seq_one_letter_code
_entity_poly.pdbx_strand_id
1 'polypeptide(L)'
;MKLACIYTFTEKPAKPKTVSIIKQNNLLNAIWALGRETELMRLQLCELQRALCTNCQSVTCQHRQRFKWNLTITGNQKGIQVNTSVKSLSDLELFIKEGLSRLQLTDTISCPDISFNAGNQMLRVTYPIMKVEQVFQDVFRFMPKGAGSSSQLDISFSAQFNKQYPLFKLKMIQNYFACFGLGIPILPYPIYYPKLCTELDSLLTASVVCLAAYSPCSHADLSEFSFSRQQFAEHSRQVAKEMLEDALFEDDTPTPELCCALLLVTISSIYALKVKEARIQCSLCWRMMNLLKPITPQNEEEAIQEQIRIRAYYIVRYLEFSFIKFNDKANGFGSAALNINSLPQPLPCEASDVTIINAIRCYQLLLRLMAISSGFSSDEPMMFGFFGGVLEHVSSTMILALERFLIELWKLFPEDFKLGNGPFAYTDVITSSPNQNPFILRLNLIYYVYWVNFHCKIMNYPWQADMTGVDSQRVDGHRSLMIASICADTATQLYVVMENIAPCQLDVHWISSCLDILKVLAASLDPSVRERARRNIAILSDVLKRRFQLDHPQVYAGPCKDQRRHIYSARNSRSTSVSSTNTSVSSSMNESTCESILTEDTSHGIYINHQAVYISPYFDQLRSNITEYMLNNKIFEEM
;
A
#
# COMPACT_ATOMS: atom_id res chain seq x y z
N MET A 1 49.00 -15.84 -53.32
CA MET A 1 47.63 -15.66 -53.86
C MET A 1 46.72 -15.17 -52.75
N LYS A 2 46.40 -13.87 -52.74
CA LYS A 2 45.34 -13.28 -51.90
C LYS A 2 44.18 -12.99 -52.85
N LEU A 3 43.04 -13.65 -52.66
CA LEU A 3 41.81 -13.31 -53.36
C LEU A 3 40.73 -12.96 -52.35
N ALA A 4 40.10 -11.83 -52.65
CA ALA A 4 39.24 -11.05 -51.80
C ALA A 4 37.90 -11.75 -51.54
N CYS A 5 37.40 -11.56 -50.32
CA CYS A 5 36.02 -11.83 -49.96
C CYS A 5 35.14 -10.75 -50.61
N ILE A 6 34.34 -11.14 -51.60
CA ILE A 6 33.21 -10.36 -52.10
C ILE A 6 32.01 -11.28 -52.08
N TYR A 7 31.20 -11.18 -51.02
CA TYR A 7 29.76 -11.38 -51.12
C TYR A 7 29.07 -10.29 -50.30
N THR A 8 28.60 -9.28 -51.02
CA THR A 8 27.69 -8.24 -50.55
C THR A 8 26.29 -8.84 -50.41
N PHE A 9 25.78 -8.92 -49.18
CA PHE A 9 24.35 -9.11 -48.94
C PHE A 9 23.67 -7.73 -48.99
N THR A 10 23.03 -7.43 -50.11
CA THR A 10 22.15 -6.28 -50.29
C THR A 10 20.72 -6.66 -49.93
N GLU A 11 20.40 -6.66 -48.64
CA GLU A 11 19.03 -6.43 -48.19
C GLU A 11 19.05 -5.27 -47.20
N LYS A 12 18.50 -4.13 -47.63
CA LYS A 12 18.18 -3.03 -46.70
C LYS A 12 17.28 -3.62 -45.61
N PRO A 13 17.50 -3.32 -44.32
CA PRO A 13 16.58 -3.75 -43.27
C PRO A 13 15.19 -3.25 -43.65
N ALA A 14 14.25 -4.18 -43.84
CA ALA A 14 12.85 -3.84 -43.98
C ALA A 14 12.49 -3.02 -42.74
N LYS A 15 12.17 -1.73 -42.93
CA LYS A 15 11.68 -0.87 -41.86
C LYS A 15 10.57 -1.66 -41.15
N PRO A 16 10.60 -1.82 -39.82
CA PRO A 16 9.49 -2.44 -39.12
C PRO A 16 8.23 -1.68 -39.52
N LYS A 17 7.27 -2.36 -40.14
CA LYS A 17 5.98 -1.75 -40.45
C LYS A 17 5.41 -1.30 -39.12
N THR A 18 5.41 0.01 -38.87
CA THR A 18 4.74 0.62 -37.74
C THR A 18 3.26 0.29 -37.90
N VAL A 19 2.81 -0.72 -37.16
CA VAL A 19 1.39 -1.01 -37.02
C VAL A 19 0.80 0.21 -36.32
N SER A 20 -0.19 0.86 -36.93
CA SER A 20 -0.80 2.02 -36.30
C SER A 20 -1.36 1.62 -34.92
N ILE A 21 -1.29 2.53 -33.95
CA ILE A 21 -1.82 2.34 -32.59
C ILE A 21 -3.29 1.88 -32.66
N ILE A 22 -4.04 2.35 -33.66
CA ILE A 22 -5.42 1.92 -33.92
C ILE A 22 -5.50 0.43 -34.30
N LYS A 23 -4.59 -0.08 -35.14
CA LYS A 23 -4.53 -1.50 -35.49
C LYS A 23 -4.05 -2.38 -34.33
N GLN A 24 -3.11 -1.89 -33.50
CA GLN A 24 -2.71 -2.57 -32.26
C GLN A 24 -3.86 -2.62 -31.25
N ASN A 25 -4.58 -1.51 -31.05
CA ASN A 25 -5.75 -1.45 -30.18
C ASN A 25 -6.90 -2.34 -30.69
N ASN A 26 -7.12 -2.41 -32.00
CA ASN A 26 -8.13 -3.32 -32.58
C ASN A 26 -7.74 -4.79 -32.41
N LEU A 27 -6.45 -5.12 -32.54
CA LEU A 27 -5.95 -6.47 -32.28
C LEU A 27 -6.09 -6.84 -30.79
N LEU A 28 -5.75 -5.91 -29.89
CA LEU A 28 -5.95 -6.07 -28.44
C LEU A 28 -7.43 -6.24 -28.08
N ASN A 29 -8.31 -5.46 -28.69
CA ASN A 29 -9.76 -5.59 -28.52
C ASN A 29 -10.28 -6.94 -29.03
N ALA A 30 -9.74 -7.45 -30.15
CA ALA A 30 -10.08 -8.77 -30.67
C ALA A 30 -9.57 -9.90 -29.75
N ILE A 31 -8.36 -9.75 -29.20
CA ILE A 31 -7.80 -10.67 -28.19
C ILE A 31 -8.65 -10.63 -26.91
N TRP A 32 -9.11 -9.46 -26.49
CA TRP A 32 -10.03 -9.29 -25.36
C TRP A 32 -11.41 -9.89 -25.62
N ALA A 33 -11.94 -9.78 -26.84
CA ALA A 33 -13.20 -10.43 -27.23
C ALA A 33 -13.06 -11.96 -27.19
N LEU A 34 -12.00 -12.50 -27.76
CA LEU A 34 -11.69 -13.93 -27.72
C LEU A 34 -11.43 -14.43 -26.28
N GLY A 35 -10.78 -13.63 -25.45
CA GLY A 35 -10.58 -13.95 -24.02
C GLY A 35 -11.90 -14.02 -23.27
N ARG A 36 -12.86 -13.12 -23.54
CA ARG A 36 -14.21 -13.16 -22.97
C ARG A 36 -15.02 -14.34 -23.47
N GLU A 37 -14.96 -14.66 -24.76
CA GLU A 37 -15.63 -15.85 -25.32
C GLU A 37 -15.04 -17.15 -24.77
N THR A 38 -13.73 -17.21 -24.57
CA THR A 38 -13.05 -18.35 -23.97
C THR A 38 -13.46 -18.52 -22.51
N GLU A 39 -13.56 -17.43 -21.75
CA GLU A 39 -14.02 -17.49 -20.35
C GLU A 39 -15.51 -17.83 -20.26
N LEU A 40 -16.33 -17.35 -21.19
CA LEU A 40 -17.74 -17.75 -21.30
C LEU A 40 -17.87 -19.24 -21.63
N MET A 41 -17.09 -19.75 -22.59
CA MET A 41 -17.04 -21.17 -22.91
C MET A 41 -16.52 -21.99 -21.72
N ARG A 42 -15.52 -21.50 -20.98
CA ARG A 42 -15.00 -22.15 -19.77
C ARG A 42 -16.05 -22.19 -18.66
N LEU A 43 -16.80 -21.11 -18.46
CA LEU A 43 -17.92 -21.06 -17.52
C LEU A 43 -19.03 -22.03 -17.92
N GLN A 44 -19.39 -22.09 -19.21
CA GLN A 44 -20.35 -23.08 -19.73
C GLN A 44 -19.84 -24.51 -19.54
N LEU A 45 -18.54 -24.76 -19.73
CA LEU A 45 -17.92 -26.07 -19.51
C LEU A 45 -17.88 -26.43 -18.02
N CYS A 46 -17.63 -25.46 -17.14
CA CYS A 46 -17.73 -25.63 -15.69
C CYS A 46 -19.17 -25.86 -15.24
N GLU A 47 -20.16 -25.21 -15.87
CA GLU A 47 -21.58 -25.47 -15.61
C GLU A 47 -21.99 -26.88 -16.07
N LEU A 48 -21.51 -27.33 -17.23
CA LEU A 48 -21.69 -28.70 -17.71
C LEU A 48 -20.98 -29.72 -16.82
N GLN A 49 -19.77 -29.43 -16.34
CA GLN A 49 -19.04 -30.27 -15.39
C GLN A 49 -19.73 -30.30 -14.02
N ARG A 50 -20.31 -29.19 -13.56
CA ARG A 50 -21.17 -29.12 -12.36
C ARG A 50 -22.54 -29.77 -12.57
N ALA A 51 -22.95 -30.00 -13.82
CA ALA A 51 -24.14 -30.76 -14.18
C ALA A 51 -23.91 -32.28 -14.18
N LEU A 52 -22.65 -32.75 -14.05
CA LEU A 52 -22.34 -34.16 -13.89
C LEU A 52 -22.72 -34.62 -12.48
N CYS A 53 -23.46 -35.73 -12.40
CA CYS A 53 -23.72 -36.39 -11.13
C CYS A 53 -22.42 -36.97 -10.56
N THR A 54 -22.05 -36.60 -9.32
CA THR A 54 -20.81 -37.06 -8.66
C THR A 54 -20.72 -38.58 -8.50
N ASN A 55 -21.85 -39.29 -8.49
CA ASN A 55 -21.86 -40.76 -8.36
C ASN A 55 -21.79 -41.53 -9.69
N CYS A 56 -22.08 -40.90 -10.83
CA CYS A 56 -22.15 -41.65 -12.09
C CYS A 56 -21.67 -40.88 -13.33
N GLN A 57 -21.11 -39.68 -13.14
CA GLN A 57 -20.49 -38.86 -14.19
C GLN A 57 -21.36 -38.70 -15.46
N SER A 58 -22.68 -38.68 -15.29
CA SER A 58 -23.65 -38.51 -16.36
C SER A 58 -24.51 -37.27 -16.10
N VAL A 59 -24.80 -36.52 -17.16
CA VAL A 59 -25.64 -35.31 -17.14
C VAL A 59 -27.13 -35.66 -17.02
N THR A 60 -27.53 -36.89 -17.37
CA THR A 60 -28.92 -37.38 -17.30
C THR A 60 -29.02 -38.56 -16.34
N CYS A 61 -29.16 -38.25 -15.04
CA CYS A 61 -29.19 -39.23 -13.96
C CYS A 61 -30.41 -39.04 -13.04
N GLN A 62 -31.05 -40.13 -12.63
CA GLN A 62 -32.23 -40.11 -11.76
C GLN A 62 -31.94 -39.75 -10.28
N HIS A 63 -30.68 -39.79 -9.83
CA HIS A 63 -30.31 -39.42 -8.45
C HIS A 63 -30.61 -37.94 -8.11
N ARG A 64 -30.71 -37.06 -9.12
CA ARG A 64 -31.10 -35.64 -8.96
C ARG A 64 -32.61 -35.41 -8.80
N GLN A 65 -33.46 -36.44 -8.83
CA GLN A 65 -34.91 -36.25 -8.73
C GLN A 65 -35.42 -35.96 -7.31
N ARG A 66 -34.57 -36.02 -6.28
CA ARG A 66 -34.96 -35.58 -4.94
C ARG A 66 -34.69 -34.07 -4.81
N PHE A 67 -35.78 -33.30 -4.89
CA PHE A 67 -35.91 -31.85 -4.64
C PHE A 67 -35.45 -30.93 -5.77
N LYS A 68 -36.25 -30.85 -6.86
CA LYS A 68 -36.25 -29.68 -7.74
C LYS A 68 -37.19 -28.62 -7.15
N TRP A 69 -36.62 -27.66 -6.42
CA TRP A 69 -37.33 -26.42 -6.12
C TRP A 69 -37.09 -25.42 -7.25
N ASN A 70 -38.17 -24.82 -7.76
CA ASN A 70 -38.09 -23.74 -8.73
C ASN A 70 -38.07 -22.43 -7.96
N LEU A 71 -37.05 -21.61 -8.22
CA LEU A 71 -36.93 -20.26 -7.68
C LEU A 71 -37.16 -19.25 -8.81
N THR A 72 -38.15 -18.38 -8.62
CA THR A 72 -38.42 -17.27 -9.53
C THR A 72 -38.26 -15.97 -8.76
N ILE A 73 -37.29 -15.16 -9.17
CA ILE A 73 -37.05 -13.84 -8.59
C ILE A 73 -37.58 -12.81 -9.58
N THR A 74 -38.53 -11.98 -9.14
CA THR A 74 -39.08 -10.89 -9.92
C THR A 74 -38.86 -9.56 -9.19
N GLY A 75 -38.22 -8.60 -9.87
CA GLY A 75 -38.06 -7.24 -9.35
C GLY A 75 -39.22 -6.36 -9.81
N ASN A 76 -39.85 -5.61 -8.88
CA ASN A 76 -40.79 -4.54 -9.21
C ASN A 76 -40.45 -3.26 -8.44
N GLN A 77 -41.14 -2.15 -8.74
CA GLN A 77 -40.90 -0.84 -8.10
C GLN A 77 -41.15 -0.84 -6.56
N LYS A 78 -41.70 -1.91 -5.99
CA LYS A 78 -41.94 -2.09 -4.55
C LYS A 78 -40.97 -3.07 -3.89
N GLY A 79 -40.02 -3.65 -4.63
CA GLY A 79 -38.98 -4.54 -4.10
C GLY A 79 -38.78 -5.82 -4.92
N ILE A 80 -37.98 -6.72 -4.35
CA ILE A 80 -37.69 -8.04 -4.91
C ILE A 80 -38.73 -9.02 -4.36
N GLN A 81 -39.47 -9.67 -5.25
CA GLN A 81 -40.37 -10.76 -4.91
C GLN A 81 -39.70 -12.09 -5.27
N VAL A 82 -39.61 -12.99 -4.28
CA VAL A 82 -39.03 -14.30 -4.45
C VAL A 82 -40.14 -15.34 -4.31
N ASN A 83 -40.45 -16.03 -5.41
CA ASN A 83 -41.41 -17.12 -5.43
C ASN A 83 -40.65 -18.44 -5.51
N THR A 84 -40.97 -19.38 -4.62
CA THR A 84 -40.35 -20.71 -4.58
C THR A 84 -41.40 -21.80 -4.64
N SER A 85 -41.10 -22.93 -5.28
CA SER A 85 -42.01 -24.09 -5.34
C SER A 85 -41.94 -24.99 -4.11
N VAL A 86 -41.39 -24.49 -3.00
CA VAL A 86 -41.34 -25.13 -1.69
C VAL A 86 -42.76 -25.30 -1.13
N LYS A 87 -43.09 -26.50 -0.63
CA LYS A 87 -44.46 -26.86 -0.20
C LYS A 87 -44.60 -27.10 1.30
N SER A 88 -43.51 -27.10 2.06
CA SER A 88 -43.52 -27.35 3.50
C SER A 88 -42.59 -26.40 4.25
N LEU A 89 -42.81 -26.24 5.56
CA LEU A 89 -41.99 -25.38 6.41
C LEU A 89 -40.56 -25.93 6.57
N SER A 90 -40.42 -27.26 6.63
CA SER A 90 -39.14 -27.95 6.71
C SER A 90 -38.30 -27.76 5.44
N ASP A 91 -38.95 -27.84 4.27
CA ASP A 91 -38.31 -27.55 2.98
C ASP A 91 -37.89 -26.06 2.88
N LEU A 92 -38.66 -25.15 3.48
CA LEU A 92 -38.31 -23.72 3.51
C LEU A 92 -37.08 -23.47 4.38
N GLU A 93 -37.00 -24.08 5.55
CA GLU A 93 -35.82 -23.97 6.42
C GLU A 93 -34.56 -24.50 5.72
N LEU A 94 -34.68 -25.64 5.03
CA LEU A 94 -33.58 -26.26 4.31
C LEU A 94 -33.19 -25.45 3.07
N PHE A 95 -34.17 -24.92 2.33
CA PHE A 95 -33.96 -23.97 1.23
C PHE A 95 -33.23 -22.70 1.68
N ILE A 96 -33.58 -22.15 2.85
CA ILE A 96 -32.90 -20.96 3.39
C ILE A 96 -31.47 -21.31 3.82
N LYS A 97 -31.25 -22.42 4.54
CA LYS A 97 -29.91 -22.86 4.98
C LYS A 97 -28.97 -23.16 3.79
N GLU A 98 -29.44 -23.89 2.79
CA GLU A 98 -28.64 -24.23 1.60
C GLU A 98 -28.56 -23.09 0.59
N GLY A 99 -29.60 -22.26 0.50
CA GLY A 99 -29.67 -21.12 -0.43
C GLY A 99 -28.82 -19.95 0.03
N LEU A 100 -28.87 -19.57 1.31
CA LEU A 100 -28.05 -18.49 1.87
C LEU A 100 -26.56 -18.83 1.88
N SER A 101 -26.20 -20.10 2.11
CA SER A 101 -24.79 -20.54 2.01
C SER A 101 -24.24 -20.51 0.58
N ARG A 102 -25.11 -20.41 -0.44
CA ARG A 102 -24.74 -20.28 -1.85
C ARG A 102 -24.94 -18.88 -2.43
N LEU A 103 -25.68 -18.02 -1.74
CA LEU A 103 -25.70 -16.59 -2.00
C LEU A 103 -24.36 -16.01 -1.54
N GLN A 104 -23.34 -16.13 -2.38
CA GLN A 104 -22.21 -15.24 -2.30
C GLN A 104 -22.75 -13.86 -2.63
N LEU A 105 -22.95 -13.02 -1.61
CA LEU A 105 -22.85 -11.58 -1.80
C LEU A 105 -21.49 -11.40 -2.46
N THR A 106 -21.49 -11.14 -3.77
CA THR A 106 -20.29 -10.65 -4.41
C THR A 106 -19.98 -9.35 -3.71
N ASP A 107 -18.99 -9.43 -2.83
CA ASP A 107 -18.35 -8.34 -2.10
C ASP A 107 -17.79 -7.24 -3.02
N THR A 108 -18.05 -7.29 -4.32
CA THR A 108 -17.90 -6.17 -5.24
C THR A 108 -18.85 -5.06 -4.83
N ILE A 109 -18.27 -3.93 -4.43
CA ILE A 109 -18.97 -2.65 -4.44
C ILE A 109 -19.26 -2.38 -5.92
N SER A 110 -20.43 -2.81 -6.41
CA SER A 110 -20.91 -2.39 -7.71
C SER A 110 -21.16 -0.89 -7.62
N CYS A 111 -20.46 -0.10 -8.44
CA CYS A 111 -20.85 1.29 -8.63
C CYS A 111 -22.31 1.27 -9.09
N PRO A 112 -23.24 1.96 -8.40
CA PRO A 112 -24.64 1.93 -8.80
C PRO A 112 -24.78 2.45 -10.23
N ASP A 113 -25.66 1.86 -11.03
CA ASP A 113 -26.04 2.40 -12.34
C ASP A 113 -26.33 3.89 -12.20
N ILE A 114 -25.52 4.71 -12.87
CA ILE A 114 -25.54 6.17 -12.81
C ILE A 114 -26.74 6.66 -13.63
N SER A 115 -27.95 6.36 -13.17
CA SER A 115 -29.22 6.86 -13.71
C SER A 115 -29.89 7.86 -12.76
N PHE A 116 -29.10 8.54 -11.92
CA PHE A 116 -29.57 9.72 -11.22
C PHE A 116 -29.44 10.93 -12.16
N ASN A 117 -30.53 11.70 -12.29
CA ASN A 117 -30.61 13.04 -12.89
C ASN A 117 -29.73 14.09 -12.17
N ALA A 118 -28.51 13.74 -11.73
CA ALA A 118 -27.49 14.73 -11.50
C ALA A 118 -27.17 15.29 -12.88
N GLY A 119 -27.56 16.55 -13.14
CA GLY A 119 -27.28 17.20 -14.41
C GLY A 119 -25.81 16.97 -14.79
N ASN A 120 -25.53 16.71 -16.08
CA ASN A 120 -24.17 16.50 -16.61
C ASN A 120 -23.32 17.79 -16.55
N GLN A 121 -23.25 18.43 -15.38
CA GLN A 121 -22.40 19.58 -15.14
C GLN A 121 -20.96 19.09 -15.12
N MET A 122 -20.15 19.67 -16.00
CA MET A 122 -18.70 19.55 -15.98
C MET A 122 -18.15 20.51 -14.94
N LEU A 123 -17.42 19.96 -13.98
CA LEU A 123 -16.68 20.69 -12.96
C LEU A 123 -15.27 20.94 -13.47
N ARG A 124 -14.74 22.13 -13.19
CA ARG A 124 -13.35 22.46 -13.47
C ARG A 124 -12.45 21.78 -12.44
N VAL A 125 -11.36 21.18 -12.91
CA VAL A 125 -10.27 20.72 -12.06
C VAL A 125 -9.38 21.92 -11.75
N THR A 126 -9.60 22.55 -10.60
CA THR A 126 -8.89 23.75 -10.14
C THR A 126 -7.44 23.45 -9.77
N TYR A 127 -7.19 22.32 -9.09
CA TYR A 127 -5.87 21.93 -8.60
C TYR A 127 -5.51 20.53 -9.13
N PRO A 128 -5.18 20.39 -10.43
CA PRO A 128 -4.91 19.08 -11.03
C PRO A 128 -3.73 18.36 -10.35
N ILE A 129 -2.71 19.11 -9.94
CA ILE A 129 -1.54 18.64 -9.20
C ILE A 129 -1.24 19.69 -8.12
N MET A 130 -1.20 19.27 -6.86
CA MET A 130 -0.78 20.16 -5.77
C MET A 130 0.71 20.50 -5.90
N LYS A 131 1.14 21.64 -5.36
CA LYS A 131 2.54 22.09 -5.52
C LYS A 131 3.52 21.12 -4.85
N VAL A 132 3.16 20.56 -3.70
CA VAL A 132 4.00 19.56 -3.03
C VAL A 132 4.09 18.24 -3.81
N GLU A 133 3.08 17.88 -4.62
CA GLU A 133 3.16 16.71 -5.51
C GLU A 133 4.23 16.90 -6.62
N GLN A 134 4.57 18.15 -6.96
CA GLN A 134 5.66 18.46 -7.89
C GLN A 134 7.02 18.21 -7.23
N VAL A 135 7.16 18.53 -5.94
CA VAL A 135 8.36 18.23 -5.14
C VAL A 135 8.62 16.73 -5.10
N PHE A 136 7.56 15.91 -4.97
CA PHE A 136 7.70 14.45 -5.05
C PHE A 136 8.13 13.99 -6.44
N GLN A 137 7.53 14.54 -7.50
CA GLN A 137 7.93 14.28 -8.89
C GLN A 137 9.41 14.57 -9.13
N ASP A 138 9.92 15.64 -8.53
CA ASP A 138 11.32 16.03 -8.66
C ASP A 138 12.26 15.00 -8.03
N VAL A 139 11.91 14.39 -6.89
CA VAL A 139 12.70 13.28 -6.31
C VAL A 139 12.82 12.10 -7.30
N PHE A 140 11.77 11.81 -8.07
CA PHE A 140 11.80 10.75 -9.09
C PHE A 140 12.50 11.16 -10.39
N ARG A 141 12.67 12.46 -10.66
CA ARG A 141 13.30 12.98 -11.89
C ARG A 141 14.78 13.32 -11.71
N PHE A 142 15.16 13.83 -10.56
CA PHE A 142 16.52 14.24 -10.26
C PHE A 142 17.35 13.05 -9.77
N MET A 143 18.34 12.64 -10.58
CA MET A 143 19.41 11.78 -10.10
C MET A 143 20.45 12.65 -9.38
N PRO A 144 20.78 12.39 -8.10
CA PRO A 144 21.93 13.01 -7.46
C PRO A 144 23.17 12.70 -8.29
N LYS A 145 23.76 13.71 -8.94
CA LYS A 145 25.09 13.62 -9.53
C LYS A 145 26.10 13.61 -8.37
N GLY A 146 26.27 12.47 -7.69
CA GLY A 146 27.22 12.46 -6.57
C GLY A 146 27.29 11.23 -5.65
N ALA A 147 26.41 10.24 -5.75
CA ALA A 147 26.50 9.04 -4.90
C ALA A 147 27.28 7.91 -5.61
N GLY A 148 28.53 8.22 -5.98
CA GLY A 148 29.46 7.31 -6.63
C GLY A 148 30.71 7.13 -5.79
N SER A 149 30.57 6.70 -4.54
CA SER A 149 31.68 6.14 -3.80
C SER A 149 31.24 4.78 -3.27
N SER A 150 31.41 3.74 -4.08
CA SER A 150 31.52 2.38 -3.58
C SER A 150 32.74 2.38 -2.65
N SER A 151 32.51 2.52 -1.35
CA SER A 151 33.55 2.26 -0.36
C SER A 151 33.80 0.76 -0.39
N GLN A 152 34.78 0.35 -1.20
CA GLN A 152 35.27 -1.02 -1.17
C GLN A 152 35.72 -1.29 0.28
N LEU A 153 35.07 -2.26 0.92
CA LEU A 153 35.42 -2.71 2.26
C LEU A 153 36.83 -3.31 2.21
N ASP A 154 37.72 -2.86 3.09
CA ASP A 154 39.06 -3.42 3.22
C ASP A 154 39.00 -4.91 3.61
N ILE A 155 40.03 -5.68 3.29
CA ILE A 155 40.03 -7.15 3.43
C ILE A 155 39.83 -7.60 4.90
N SER A 156 40.37 -6.86 5.87
CA SER A 156 40.17 -7.13 7.31
C SER A 156 38.74 -6.85 7.77
N PHE A 157 38.11 -5.81 7.22
CA PHE A 157 36.71 -5.47 7.49
C PHE A 157 35.74 -6.46 6.83
N SER A 158 36.09 -7.05 5.68
CA SER A 158 35.28 -8.05 4.99
C SER A 158 35.02 -9.31 5.86
N ALA A 159 36.04 -9.83 6.56
CA ALA A 159 35.88 -11.02 7.41
C ALA A 159 34.96 -10.76 8.62
N GLN A 160 35.06 -9.58 9.24
CA GLN A 160 34.19 -9.20 10.36
C GLN A 160 32.75 -8.92 9.88
N PHE A 161 32.62 -8.26 8.73
CA PHE A 161 31.33 -7.99 8.08
C PHE A 161 30.58 -9.30 7.81
N ASN A 162 31.25 -10.26 7.16
CA ASN A 162 30.66 -11.57 6.82
C ASN A 162 30.25 -12.37 8.07
N LYS A 163 30.95 -12.20 9.20
CA LYS A 163 30.55 -12.82 10.48
C LYS A 163 29.29 -12.20 11.08
N GLN A 164 29.11 -10.88 10.95
CA GLN A 164 27.96 -10.17 11.51
C GLN A 164 26.73 -10.21 10.58
N TYR A 165 26.93 -10.39 9.28
CA TYR A 165 25.86 -10.29 8.29
C TYR A 165 24.70 -11.28 8.50
N PRO A 166 24.90 -12.56 8.86
CA PRO A 166 23.79 -13.47 9.16
C PRO A 166 22.90 -12.98 10.31
N LEU A 167 23.50 -12.45 11.39
CA LEU A 167 22.75 -11.87 12.51
C LEU A 167 21.97 -10.62 12.08
N PHE A 168 22.58 -9.79 11.21
CA PHE A 168 21.90 -8.65 10.61
C PHE A 168 20.68 -9.08 9.79
N LYS A 169 20.81 -10.12 8.95
CA LYS A 169 19.68 -10.67 8.17
C LYS A 169 18.52 -11.06 9.11
N LEU A 170 18.78 -11.80 10.17
CA LEU A 170 17.77 -12.21 11.15
C LEU A 170 17.04 -11.02 11.79
N LYS A 171 17.77 -10.00 12.24
CA LYS A 171 17.18 -8.78 12.80
C LYS A 171 16.35 -8.01 11.76
N MET A 172 16.75 -8.00 10.50
CA MET A 172 15.98 -7.35 9.43
C MET A 172 14.72 -8.13 9.05
N ILE A 173 14.76 -9.48 9.07
CA ILE A 173 13.57 -10.31 8.90
C ILE A 173 12.56 -10.02 10.01
N GLN A 174 13.02 -9.98 11.27
CA GLN A 174 12.18 -9.59 12.40
C GLN A 174 11.59 -8.18 12.21
N ASN A 175 12.41 -7.20 11.81
CA ASN A 175 11.95 -5.83 11.57
C ASN A 175 10.90 -5.74 10.46
N TYR A 176 11.06 -6.53 9.38
CA TYR A 176 10.08 -6.63 8.30
C TYR A 176 8.73 -7.08 8.86
N PHE A 177 8.69 -8.24 9.50
CA PHE A 177 7.43 -8.82 9.97
C PHE A 177 6.82 -8.10 11.17
N ALA A 178 7.60 -7.36 11.96
CA ALA A 178 7.09 -6.51 13.04
C ALA A 178 6.51 -5.17 12.55
N CYS A 179 6.74 -4.78 11.28
CA CYS A 179 6.31 -3.47 10.78
C CYS A 179 5.76 -3.53 9.36
N PHE A 180 6.65 -3.62 8.36
CA PHE A 180 6.27 -3.54 6.95
C PHE A 180 5.32 -4.69 6.57
N GLY A 181 5.61 -5.90 7.03
CA GLY A 181 4.81 -7.11 6.82
C GLY A 181 3.47 -7.10 7.55
N LEU A 182 3.26 -6.26 8.57
CA LEU A 182 1.93 -6.00 9.13
C LEU A 182 1.19 -4.91 8.33
N GLY A 183 1.93 -3.95 7.78
CA GLY A 183 1.35 -2.88 6.99
C GLY A 183 0.91 -3.32 5.59
N ILE A 184 1.66 -4.21 4.96
CA ILE A 184 1.44 -4.78 3.63
C ILE A 184 1.74 -6.29 3.73
N PRO A 185 0.78 -7.11 4.20
CA PRO A 185 1.01 -8.51 4.57
C PRO A 185 1.11 -9.47 3.38
N ILE A 186 2.00 -9.19 2.42
CA ILE A 186 2.18 -10.00 1.20
C ILE A 186 2.58 -11.43 1.53
N LEU A 187 3.58 -11.59 2.40
CA LEU A 187 4.10 -12.87 2.83
C LEU A 187 3.36 -13.33 4.10
N PRO A 188 2.66 -14.47 4.08
CA PRO A 188 2.01 -15.03 5.26
C PRO A 188 2.99 -15.26 6.42
N TYR A 189 2.79 -14.55 7.53
CA TYR A 189 3.72 -14.55 8.67
C TYR A 189 4.02 -15.97 9.21
N PRO A 190 3.01 -16.83 9.51
CA PRO A 190 3.26 -18.14 10.12
C PRO A 190 4.12 -19.08 9.26
N ILE A 191 4.20 -18.82 7.95
CA ILE A 191 4.93 -19.64 6.99
C ILE A 191 6.29 -19.03 6.67
N TYR A 192 6.31 -17.74 6.27
CA TYR A 192 7.53 -17.13 5.75
C TYR A 192 8.44 -16.58 6.84
N TYR A 193 7.94 -16.21 8.02
CA TYR A 193 8.83 -15.80 9.10
C TYR A 193 9.83 -16.91 9.48
N PRO A 194 9.39 -18.15 9.82
CA PRO A 194 10.32 -19.23 10.13
C PRO A 194 11.16 -19.65 8.92
N LYS A 195 10.56 -19.77 7.72
CA LYS A 195 11.27 -20.15 6.48
C LYS A 195 12.43 -19.21 6.17
N LEU A 196 12.22 -17.89 6.26
CA LEU A 196 13.27 -16.92 5.97
C LEU A 196 14.35 -16.88 7.06
N CYS A 197 14.02 -17.21 8.31
CA CYS A 197 15.01 -17.33 9.38
C CYS A 197 15.94 -18.54 9.20
N THR A 198 15.46 -19.61 8.56
CA THR A 198 16.25 -20.81 8.27
C THR A 198 16.99 -20.72 6.94
N GLU A 199 16.38 -20.13 5.91
CA GLU A 199 16.91 -20.04 4.55
C GLU A 199 17.52 -18.66 4.28
N LEU A 200 18.61 -18.34 4.98
CA LEU A 200 19.22 -17.00 4.94
C LEU A 200 19.82 -16.61 3.58
N ASP A 201 20.08 -17.57 2.71
CA ASP A 201 20.72 -17.37 1.41
C ASP A 201 19.75 -17.51 0.23
N SER A 202 18.43 -17.48 0.50
CA SER A 202 17.41 -17.44 -0.55
C SER A 202 17.21 -16.03 -1.13
N LEU A 203 16.75 -15.94 -2.38
CA LEU A 203 16.45 -14.66 -3.04
C LEU A 203 15.40 -13.86 -2.28
N LEU A 204 14.37 -14.54 -1.76
CA LEU A 204 13.31 -13.90 -1.00
C LEU A 204 13.85 -13.33 0.33
N THR A 205 14.74 -14.05 1.03
CA THR A 205 15.40 -13.53 2.23
C THR A 205 16.25 -12.31 1.89
N ALA A 206 17.08 -12.37 0.84
CA ALA A 206 17.90 -11.24 0.43
C ALA A 206 17.03 -10.00 0.10
N SER A 207 15.89 -10.20 -0.57
CA SER A 207 14.94 -9.14 -0.93
C SER A 207 14.25 -8.53 0.29
N VAL A 208 13.79 -9.35 1.24
CA VAL A 208 13.19 -8.90 2.51
C VAL A 208 14.20 -8.13 3.36
N VAL A 209 15.42 -8.66 3.50
CA VAL A 209 16.50 -8.01 4.25
C VAL A 209 16.87 -6.68 3.61
N CYS A 210 16.98 -6.62 2.27
CA CYS A 210 17.26 -5.38 1.55
C CYS A 210 16.21 -4.30 1.84
N LEU A 211 14.92 -4.63 1.71
CA LEU A 211 13.84 -3.68 1.99
C LEU A 211 13.85 -3.22 3.45
N ALA A 212 13.93 -4.17 4.37
CA ALA A 212 13.94 -3.88 5.80
C ALA A 212 15.17 -3.05 6.20
N ALA A 213 16.33 -3.30 5.60
CA ALA A 213 17.54 -2.53 5.84
C ALA A 213 17.40 -1.07 5.39
N TYR A 214 16.71 -0.82 4.27
CA TYR A 214 16.43 0.53 3.78
C TYR A 214 15.25 1.23 4.46
N SER A 215 14.35 0.49 5.12
CA SER A 215 13.21 1.06 5.84
C SER A 215 13.64 1.97 6.99
N PRO A 216 12.93 3.09 7.27
CA PRO A 216 13.21 3.96 8.41
C PRO A 216 12.79 3.34 9.76
N CYS A 217 12.27 2.11 9.76
CA CYS A 217 11.80 1.44 10.96
C CYS A 217 12.93 1.08 11.94
N SER A 218 12.71 1.33 13.23
CA SER A 218 13.68 1.14 14.33
C SER A 218 13.30 0.02 15.31
N HIS A 219 12.44 -0.93 14.94
CA HIS A 219 12.07 -2.04 15.83
C HIS A 219 13.20 -3.04 16.08
N ALA A 220 14.26 -3.02 15.28
CA ALA A 220 15.45 -3.83 15.51
C ALA A 220 16.56 -2.99 16.15
N ASP A 221 17.06 -3.44 17.30
CA ASP A 221 18.27 -2.88 17.92
C ASP A 221 19.50 -3.29 17.10
N LEU A 222 20.29 -2.30 16.68
CA LEU A 222 21.50 -2.46 15.88
C LEU A 222 22.78 -2.02 16.63
N SER A 223 22.69 -1.75 17.93
CA SER A 223 23.82 -1.28 18.75
C SER A 223 25.01 -2.25 18.78
N GLU A 224 24.77 -3.52 18.49
CA GLU A 224 25.74 -4.62 18.52
C GLU A 224 26.65 -4.67 17.29
N PHE A 225 26.29 -3.96 16.21
CA PHE A 225 26.99 -4.06 14.93
C PHE A 225 28.15 -3.08 14.81
N SER A 226 29.24 -3.54 14.22
CA SER A 226 30.43 -2.72 13.96
C SER A 226 30.32 -1.92 12.65
N PHE A 227 29.30 -2.20 11.84
CA PHE A 227 29.04 -1.55 10.56
C PHE A 227 27.71 -0.81 10.61
N SER A 228 27.63 0.27 9.84
CA SER A 228 26.39 1.03 9.71
C SER A 228 25.31 0.21 9.00
N ARG A 229 24.05 0.50 9.33
CA ARG A 229 22.88 -0.07 8.61
C ARG A 229 22.95 0.20 7.11
N GLN A 230 23.50 1.34 6.69
CA GLN A 230 23.68 1.69 5.28
C GLN A 230 24.62 0.72 4.56
N GLN A 231 25.74 0.36 5.18
CA GLN A 231 26.71 -0.58 4.59
C GLN A 231 26.08 -1.96 4.40
N PHE A 232 25.35 -2.45 5.40
CA PHE A 232 24.60 -3.70 5.27
C PHE A 232 23.50 -3.59 4.21
N ALA A 233 22.73 -2.49 4.17
CA ALA A 233 21.66 -2.28 3.20
C ALA A 233 22.18 -2.32 1.76
N GLU A 234 23.30 -1.65 1.47
CA GLU A 234 23.88 -1.64 0.13
C GLU A 234 24.45 -3.00 -0.27
N HIS A 235 25.06 -3.72 0.68
CA HIS A 235 25.49 -5.09 0.43
C HIS A 235 24.30 -6.02 0.15
N SER A 236 23.23 -5.95 0.97
CA SER A 236 22.00 -6.73 0.73
C SER A 236 21.35 -6.40 -0.61
N ARG A 237 21.39 -5.13 -1.05
CA ARG A 237 20.90 -4.73 -2.37
C ARG A 237 21.68 -5.39 -3.49
N GLN A 238 23.00 -5.40 -3.41
CA GLN A 238 23.85 -6.01 -4.43
C GLN A 238 23.62 -7.52 -4.51
N VAL A 239 23.56 -8.21 -3.36
CA VAL A 239 23.25 -9.65 -3.29
C VAL A 239 21.87 -9.95 -3.87
N ALA A 240 20.83 -9.23 -3.43
CA ALA A 240 19.47 -9.44 -3.93
C ALA A 240 19.36 -9.17 -5.44
N LYS A 241 20.10 -8.19 -5.94
CA LYS A 241 20.15 -7.88 -7.37
C LYS A 241 20.82 -8.99 -8.18
N GLU A 242 21.98 -9.47 -7.76
CA GLU A 242 22.70 -10.56 -8.44
C GLU A 242 21.83 -11.82 -8.50
N MET A 243 21.26 -12.23 -7.37
CA MET A 243 20.36 -13.38 -7.31
C MET A 243 19.09 -13.21 -8.15
N LEU A 244 18.57 -11.99 -8.25
CA LEU A 244 17.40 -11.69 -9.07
C LEU A 244 17.74 -11.73 -10.56
N GLU A 245 18.90 -11.24 -10.96
CA GLU A 245 19.38 -11.34 -12.34
C GLU A 245 19.47 -12.82 -12.72
N ASP A 246 20.13 -13.66 -11.91
CA ASP A 246 20.23 -15.10 -12.16
C ASP A 246 18.83 -15.76 -12.27
N ALA A 247 17.94 -15.53 -11.30
CA ALA A 247 16.59 -16.11 -11.30
C ALA A 247 15.72 -15.67 -12.49
N LEU A 248 15.91 -14.47 -13.03
CA LEU A 248 15.16 -13.96 -14.18
C LEU A 248 15.62 -14.56 -15.52
N PHE A 249 16.84 -15.09 -15.60
CA PHE A 249 17.40 -15.68 -16.82
C PHE A 249 17.37 -17.22 -16.84
N GLU A 250 17.29 -17.86 -15.67
CA GLU A 250 17.28 -19.33 -15.56
C GLU A 250 15.87 -19.96 -15.69
N ASP A 251 14.83 -19.31 -15.17
CA ASP A 251 13.46 -19.84 -15.17
C ASP A 251 12.53 -19.12 -16.17
N ASP A 252 12.01 -19.85 -17.16
CA ASP A 252 11.10 -19.30 -18.18
C ASP A 252 9.68 -18.98 -17.65
N THR A 253 9.32 -19.42 -16.44
CA THR A 253 7.97 -19.24 -15.89
C THR A 253 7.93 -18.33 -14.66
N PRO A 254 7.21 -17.20 -14.69
CA PRO A 254 7.07 -16.34 -13.52
C PRO A 254 6.31 -17.08 -12.40
N THR A 255 6.75 -16.90 -11.15
CA THR A 255 6.06 -17.38 -9.95
C THR A 255 5.60 -16.20 -9.07
N PRO A 256 4.57 -16.36 -8.22
CA PRO A 256 4.18 -15.32 -7.27
C PRO A 256 5.29 -14.90 -6.31
N GLU A 257 6.10 -15.84 -5.82
CA GLU A 257 7.26 -15.56 -4.97
C GLU A 257 8.33 -14.73 -5.70
N LEU A 258 8.66 -15.07 -6.95
CA LEU A 258 9.62 -14.31 -7.75
C LEU A 258 9.11 -12.88 -8.00
N CYS A 259 7.82 -12.72 -8.30
CA CYS A 259 7.21 -11.40 -8.44
C CYS A 259 7.24 -10.62 -7.11
N CYS A 260 7.01 -11.29 -5.97
CA CYS A 260 7.14 -10.69 -4.66
C CYS A 260 8.58 -10.23 -4.39
N ALA A 261 9.59 -11.06 -4.65
CA ALA A 261 11.00 -10.68 -4.52
C ALA A 261 11.34 -9.46 -5.39
N LEU A 262 10.93 -9.47 -6.66
CA LEU A 262 11.12 -8.36 -7.59
C LEU A 262 10.43 -7.07 -7.12
N LEU A 263 9.23 -7.16 -6.54
CA LEU A 263 8.52 -6.03 -5.93
C LEU A 263 9.30 -5.46 -4.73
N LEU A 264 9.77 -6.32 -3.81
CA LEU A 264 10.53 -5.89 -2.64
C LEU A 264 11.85 -5.20 -3.04
N VAL A 265 12.55 -5.75 -4.04
CA VAL A 265 13.76 -5.14 -4.61
C VAL A 265 13.43 -3.81 -5.30
N THR A 266 12.31 -3.71 -6.02
CA THR A 266 11.82 -2.46 -6.62
C THR A 266 11.66 -1.36 -5.56
N ILE A 267 10.97 -1.66 -4.46
CA ILE A 267 10.75 -0.69 -3.37
C ILE A 267 12.09 -0.31 -2.72
N SER A 268 12.99 -1.29 -2.55
CA SER A 268 14.33 -1.04 -2.02
C SER A 268 15.14 -0.09 -2.93
N SER A 269 15.07 -0.28 -4.24
CA SER A 269 15.68 0.61 -5.24
C SER A 269 15.11 2.03 -5.18
N ILE A 270 13.81 2.20 -4.88
CA ILE A 270 13.22 3.52 -4.60
C ILE A 270 13.88 4.13 -3.37
N TYR A 271 13.97 3.40 -2.26
CA TYR A 271 14.61 3.90 -1.04
C TYR A 271 16.10 4.22 -1.20
N ALA A 272 16.79 3.50 -2.09
CA ALA A 272 18.18 3.76 -2.45
C ALA A 272 18.37 4.88 -3.48
N LEU A 273 17.29 5.57 -3.91
CA LEU A 273 17.28 6.57 -4.98
C LEU A 273 17.81 6.05 -6.33
N LYS A 274 17.70 4.75 -6.60
CA LYS A 274 18.03 4.13 -7.88
C LYS A 274 16.79 4.12 -8.78
N VAL A 275 16.23 5.30 -9.07
CA VAL A 275 14.92 5.44 -9.73
C VAL A 275 14.84 4.75 -11.10
N LYS A 276 15.91 4.81 -11.90
CA LYS A 276 15.98 4.10 -13.19
C LYS A 276 15.88 2.58 -13.03
N GLU A 277 16.60 2.04 -12.05
CA GLU A 277 16.58 0.62 -11.72
C GLU A 277 15.19 0.21 -11.21
N ALA A 278 14.63 0.97 -10.26
CA ALA A 278 13.29 0.74 -9.74
C ALA A 278 12.22 0.76 -10.84
N ARG A 279 12.30 1.69 -11.80
CA ARG A 279 11.35 1.75 -12.92
C ARG A 279 11.42 0.50 -13.81
N ILE A 280 12.63 0.05 -14.15
CA ILE A 280 12.81 -1.17 -14.96
C ILE A 280 12.25 -2.39 -14.21
N GLN A 281 12.61 -2.53 -12.93
CA GLN A 281 12.15 -3.62 -12.07
C GLN A 281 10.62 -3.61 -11.91
N CYS A 282 10.02 -2.43 -11.67
CA CYS A 282 8.57 -2.27 -11.56
C CYS A 282 7.83 -2.67 -12.83
N SER A 283 8.26 -2.17 -14.00
CA SER A 283 7.61 -2.50 -15.26
C SER A 283 7.80 -3.96 -15.65
N LEU A 284 8.92 -4.59 -15.28
CA LEU A 284 9.10 -6.04 -15.43
C LEU A 284 8.16 -6.81 -14.49
N CYS A 285 8.09 -6.42 -13.22
CA CYS A 285 7.20 -7.02 -12.23
C CYS A 285 5.74 -6.93 -12.68
N TRP A 286 5.32 -5.77 -13.17
CA TRP A 286 3.97 -5.57 -13.70
C TRP A 286 3.66 -6.49 -14.88
N ARG A 287 4.61 -6.66 -15.81
CA ARG A 287 4.45 -7.61 -16.93
C ARG A 287 4.34 -9.05 -16.42
N MET A 288 5.22 -9.48 -15.53
CA MET A 288 5.20 -10.83 -14.95
C MET A 288 3.90 -11.10 -14.19
N MET A 289 3.44 -10.15 -13.37
CA MET A 289 2.18 -10.26 -12.64
C MET A 289 0.96 -10.41 -13.56
N ASN A 290 0.99 -9.79 -14.74
CA ASN A 290 -0.09 -9.94 -15.73
C ASN A 290 0.01 -11.23 -16.56
N LEU A 291 1.18 -11.87 -16.60
CA LEU A 291 1.36 -13.19 -17.21
C LEU A 291 0.96 -14.34 -16.27
N LEU A 292 1.01 -14.10 -14.95
CA LEU A 292 0.54 -15.06 -13.95
C LEU A 292 -0.97 -15.32 -14.11
N LYS A 293 -1.32 -16.58 -14.40
CA LYS A 293 -2.72 -17.02 -14.37
C LYS A 293 -3.21 -17.14 -12.92
N PRO A 294 -4.50 -16.87 -12.63
CA PRO A 294 -5.07 -17.18 -11.33
C PRO A 294 -4.87 -18.65 -10.98
N ILE A 295 -4.40 -18.92 -9.76
CA ILE A 295 -4.18 -20.28 -9.27
C ILE A 295 -5.49 -20.72 -8.60
N THR A 296 -6.04 -21.87 -9.00
CA THR A 296 -7.20 -22.48 -8.34
C THR A 296 -6.70 -23.49 -7.31
N PRO A 297 -6.64 -23.16 -6.01
CA PRO A 297 -5.90 -23.96 -5.05
C PRO A 297 -6.46 -25.37 -4.89
N GLN A 298 -5.63 -26.39 -5.08
CA GLN A 298 -5.89 -27.79 -4.80
C GLN A 298 -5.25 -28.25 -3.49
N ASN A 299 -4.23 -27.52 -3.03
CA ASN A 299 -3.48 -27.81 -1.81
C ASN A 299 -3.11 -26.50 -1.08
N GLU A 300 -2.50 -26.62 0.09
CA GLU A 300 -2.11 -25.48 0.93
C GLU A 300 -1.07 -24.59 0.25
N GLU A 301 -0.08 -25.18 -0.43
CA GLU A 301 0.98 -24.44 -1.11
C GLU A 301 0.43 -23.55 -2.23
N GLU A 302 -0.48 -24.08 -3.06
CA GLU A 302 -1.16 -23.32 -4.09
C GLU A 302 -2.05 -22.21 -3.51
N ALA A 303 -2.66 -22.44 -2.34
CA ALA A 303 -3.44 -21.41 -1.65
C ALA A 303 -2.55 -20.25 -1.17
N ILE A 304 -1.36 -20.58 -0.65
CA ILE A 304 -0.33 -19.61 -0.25
C ILE A 304 0.13 -18.78 -1.46
N GLN A 305 0.49 -19.45 -2.56
CA GLN A 305 0.95 -18.78 -3.79
C GLN A 305 -0.12 -17.86 -4.37
N GLU A 306 -1.39 -18.29 -4.38
CA GLU A 306 -2.51 -17.44 -4.83
C GLU A 306 -2.69 -16.20 -3.94
N GLN A 307 -2.59 -16.35 -2.62
CA GLN A 307 -2.68 -15.20 -1.72
C GLN A 307 -1.51 -14.23 -1.90
N ILE A 308 -0.27 -14.72 -2.09
CA ILE A 308 0.88 -13.86 -2.41
C ILE A 308 0.62 -13.10 -3.71
N ARG A 309 0.14 -13.78 -4.76
CA ARG A 309 -0.19 -13.16 -6.05
C ARG A 309 -1.20 -12.03 -5.88
N ILE A 310 -2.32 -12.30 -5.21
CA ILE A 310 -3.39 -11.31 -4.97
C ILE A 310 -2.85 -10.13 -4.15
N ARG A 311 -2.13 -10.41 -3.06
CA ARG A 311 -1.62 -9.38 -2.14
C ARG A 311 -0.55 -8.50 -2.78
N ALA A 312 0.32 -9.05 -3.63
CA ALA A 312 1.35 -8.30 -4.36
C ALA A 312 0.77 -7.47 -5.52
N TYR A 313 -0.23 -8.00 -6.24
CA TYR A 313 -0.78 -7.41 -7.46
C TYR A 313 -1.12 -5.93 -7.33
N TYR A 314 -1.86 -5.57 -6.28
CA TYR A 314 -2.32 -4.19 -6.10
C TYR A 314 -1.18 -3.21 -5.83
N ILE A 315 -0.12 -3.64 -5.14
CA ILE A 315 1.05 -2.79 -4.89
C ILE A 315 1.85 -2.58 -6.18
N VAL A 316 2.07 -3.65 -6.95
CA VAL A 316 2.75 -3.54 -8.25
C VAL A 316 1.97 -2.60 -9.18
N ARG A 317 0.64 -2.75 -9.22
CA ARG A 317 -0.25 -1.88 -9.98
C ARG A 317 -0.14 -0.41 -9.56
N TYR A 318 -0.15 -0.14 -8.25
CA TYR A 318 -0.02 1.20 -7.70
C TYR A 318 1.34 1.85 -8.03
N LEU A 319 2.44 1.08 -7.93
CA LEU A 319 3.78 1.55 -8.28
C LEU A 319 3.90 1.83 -9.78
N GLU A 320 3.37 0.95 -10.64
CA GLU A 320 3.37 1.16 -12.09
C GLU A 320 2.60 2.43 -12.46
N PHE A 321 1.40 2.63 -11.88
CA PHE A 321 0.64 3.87 -12.04
C PHE A 321 1.45 5.09 -11.60
N SER A 322 2.14 5.00 -10.46
CA SER A 322 2.96 6.11 -9.92
C SER A 322 4.13 6.45 -10.85
N PHE A 323 4.83 5.46 -11.40
CA PHE A 323 5.91 5.69 -12.37
C PHE A 323 5.40 6.32 -13.67
N ILE A 324 4.25 5.88 -14.18
CA ILE A 324 3.60 6.48 -15.36
C ILE A 324 3.22 7.94 -15.06
N LYS A 325 2.57 8.18 -13.91
CA LYS A 325 2.19 9.51 -13.44
C LYS A 325 3.39 10.45 -13.39
N PHE A 326 4.56 10.01 -12.94
CA PHE A 326 5.70 10.91 -12.76
C PHE A 326 6.55 11.08 -14.03
N ASN A 327 6.65 10.05 -14.87
CA ASN A 327 7.63 10.01 -15.98
C ASN A 327 7.02 9.93 -17.38
N ASP A 328 5.82 9.36 -17.56
CA ASP A 328 5.30 8.95 -18.88
C ASP A 328 3.88 9.44 -19.18
N LYS A 329 3.47 10.59 -18.61
CA LYS A 329 2.10 11.13 -18.78
C LYS A 329 1.61 11.17 -20.23
N ALA A 330 2.52 11.32 -21.20
CA ALA A 330 2.21 11.36 -22.63
C ALA A 330 1.67 10.02 -23.20
N ASN A 331 2.00 8.89 -22.58
CA ASN A 331 1.61 7.55 -23.05
C ASN A 331 0.25 7.09 -22.50
N GLY A 332 -0.39 7.90 -21.65
CA GLY A 332 -1.65 7.56 -20.98
C GLY A 332 -1.48 6.52 -19.87
N PHE A 333 -2.60 6.14 -19.24
CA PHE A 333 -2.64 5.25 -18.07
C PHE A 333 -3.17 3.84 -18.36
N GLY A 334 -3.42 3.51 -19.63
CA GLY A 334 -4.08 2.26 -20.03
C GLY A 334 -3.32 1.00 -19.61
N SER A 335 -1.99 1.03 -19.52
CA SER A 335 -1.20 -0.12 -19.09
C SER A 335 -1.41 -0.49 -17.62
N ALA A 336 -1.81 0.46 -16.76
CA ALA A 336 -2.11 0.24 -15.34
C ALA A 336 -3.62 -0.04 -15.09
N ALA A 337 -4.46 0.03 -16.12
CA ALA A 337 -5.90 -0.18 -16.03
C ALA A 337 -6.31 -1.67 -15.97
N LEU A 338 -5.37 -2.62 -16.02
CA LEU A 338 -5.70 -4.01 -15.76
C LEU A 338 -6.03 -4.17 -14.28
N ASN A 339 -7.13 -4.87 -13.97
CA ASN A 339 -7.54 -5.14 -12.59
C ASN A 339 -7.92 -6.61 -12.38
N ILE A 340 -7.83 -7.07 -11.13
CA ILE A 340 -8.37 -8.35 -10.66
C ILE A 340 -9.55 -8.12 -9.71
N ASN A 341 -10.51 -9.04 -9.72
CA ASN A 341 -11.69 -8.98 -8.85
C ASN A 341 -11.49 -9.68 -7.50
N SER A 342 -10.30 -10.20 -7.24
CA SER A 342 -9.97 -10.95 -6.03
C SER A 342 -9.36 -10.06 -4.97
N LEU A 343 -9.87 -10.12 -3.74
CA LEU A 343 -9.32 -9.42 -2.59
C LEU A 343 -8.52 -10.39 -1.70
N PRO A 344 -7.50 -9.92 -0.97
CA PRO A 344 -6.77 -10.74 -0.01
C PRO A 344 -7.71 -11.35 1.02
N GLN A 345 -7.40 -12.60 1.38
CA GLN A 345 -8.09 -13.33 2.44
C GLN A 345 -7.06 -13.92 3.41
N PRO A 346 -7.38 -14.04 4.70
CA PRO A 346 -6.54 -14.77 5.64
C PRO A 346 -6.50 -16.25 5.27
N LEU A 347 -5.31 -16.85 5.31
CA LEU A 347 -5.14 -18.28 5.22
C LEU A 347 -5.57 -18.97 6.53
N PRO A 348 -5.92 -20.27 6.52
CA PRO A 348 -6.26 -21.00 7.74
C PRO A 348 -5.20 -20.89 8.85
N CYS A 349 -3.91 -20.89 8.48
CA CYS A 349 -2.80 -20.75 9.42
C CYS A 349 -2.65 -19.33 10.00
N GLU A 350 -3.23 -18.31 9.36
CA GLU A 350 -3.24 -16.92 9.84
C GLU A 350 -4.46 -16.62 10.74
N ALA A 351 -5.44 -17.53 10.79
CA ALA A 351 -6.72 -17.30 11.46
C ALA A 351 -6.65 -17.37 13.01
N SER A 352 -5.54 -17.83 13.57
CA SER A 352 -5.34 -17.93 15.03
C SER A 352 -4.82 -16.63 15.65
N ASP A 353 -4.23 -15.72 14.87
CA ASP A 353 -3.64 -14.48 15.37
C ASP A 353 -4.50 -13.27 15.00
N VAL A 354 -5.06 -12.62 16.03
CA VAL A 354 -5.93 -11.44 15.89
C VAL A 354 -5.19 -10.26 15.24
N THR A 355 -3.90 -10.10 15.50
CA THR A 355 -3.07 -9.02 14.92
C THR A 355 -2.93 -9.23 13.42
N ILE A 356 -2.63 -10.46 12.99
CA ILE A 356 -2.50 -10.81 11.57
C ILE A 356 -3.85 -10.67 10.86
N ILE A 357 -4.94 -11.13 11.47
CA ILE A 357 -6.29 -10.96 10.93
C ILE A 357 -6.61 -9.48 10.74
N ASN A 358 -6.34 -8.65 11.75
CA ASN A 358 -6.59 -7.21 11.67
C ASN A 358 -5.71 -6.53 10.62
N ALA A 359 -4.45 -6.93 10.49
CA ALA A 359 -3.55 -6.46 9.45
C ALA A 359 -4.09 -6.78 8.05
N ILE A 360 -4.52 -8.03 7.80
CA ILE A 360 -5.06 -8.47 6.51
C ILE A 360 -6.39 -7.77 6.20
N ARG A 361 -7.31 -7.66 7.18
CA ARG A 361 -8.58 -6.96 7.01
C ARG A 361 -8.37 -5.47 6.71
N CYS A 362 -7.50 -4.81 7.46
CA CYS A 362 -7.10 -3.43 7.19
C CYS A 362 -6.54 -3.30 5.78
N TYR A 363 -5.63 -4.20 5.39
CA TYR A 363 -5.04 -4.19 4.05
C TYR A 363 -6.11 -4.38 2.96
N GLN A 364 -7.02 -5.34 3.12
CA GLN A 364 -8.13 -5.59 2.21
C GLN A 364 -9.01 -4.34 1.99
N LEU A 365 -9.35 -3.62 3.06
CA LEU A 365 -10.14 -2.38 2.98
C LEU A 365 -9.36 -1.24 2.33
N LEU A 366 -8.05 -1.13 2.60
CA LEU A 366 -7.17 -0.17 1.92
C LEU A 366 -7.02 -0.47 0.43
N LEU A 367 -6.96 -1.74 0.03
CA LEU A 367 -6.91 -2.14 -1.37
C LEU A 367 -8.18 -1.76 -2.12
N ARG A 368 -9.35 -1.80 -1.46
CA ARG A 368 -10.60 -1.30 -2.07
C ARG A 368 -10.53 0.20 -2.37
N LEU A 369 -9.89 1.00 -1.52
CA LEU A 369 -9.60 2.42 -1.82
C LEU A 369 -8.68 2.55 -3.05
N MET A 370 -7.60 1.78 -3.08
CA MET A 370 -6.64 1.81 -4.21
C MET A 370 -7.25 1.31 -5.52
N ALA A 371 -8.21 0.38 -5.44
CA ALA A 371 -8.92 -0.19 -6.58
C ALA A 371 -10.21 0.58 -6.93
N ILE A 372 -10.43 1.81 -6.43
CA ILE A 372 -11.66 2.55 -6.72
C ILE A 372 -11.93 2.67 -8.23
N SER A 373 -10.87 2.75 -9.03
CA SER A 373 -10.92 2.88 -10.48
C SER A 373 -11.56 1.68 -11.15
N SER A 374 -11.49 0.48 -10.55
CA SER A 374 -12.08 -0.72 -11.13
C SER A 374 -13.60 -0.77 -11.03
N GLY A 375 -14.19 0.02 -10.13
CA GLY A 375 -15.64 0.23 -10.07
C GLY A 375 -16.18 0.97 -11.31
N PHE A 376 -15.29 1.53 -12.14
CA PHE A 376 -15.58 2.34 -13.31
C PHE A 376 -15.01 1.70 -14.58
N SER A 377 -15.26 0.41 -14.83
CA SER A 377 -14.56 -0.37 -15.88
C SER A 377 -14.51 0.26 -17.29
N SER A 378 -15.46 1.10 -17.68
CA SER A 378 -15.42 1.89 -18.92
C SER A 378 -14.60 3.20 -18.83
N ASP A 379 -14.50 3.77 -17.64
CA ASP A 379 -13.92 5.10 -17.36
C ASP A 379 -12.66 5.04 -16.49
N GLU A 380 -12.10 3.85 -16.27
CA GLU A 380 -10.91 3.64 -15.45
C GLU A 380 -9.68 4.45 -15.92
N PRO A 381 -9.39 4.59 -17.23
CA PRO A 381 -8.37 5.52 -17.69
C PRO A 381 -8.67 6.99 -17.33
N MET A 382 -9.95 7.38 -17.28
CA MET A 382 -10.37 8.73 -16.85
C MET A 382 -10.12 8.90 -15.35
N MET A 383 -10.42 7.89 -14.52
CA MET A 383 -10.10 7.87 -13.09
C MET A 383 -8.60 8.04 -12.84
N PHE A 384 -7.77 7.28 -13.55
CA PHE A 384 -6.31 7.45 -13.48
C PHE A 384 -5.87 8.82 -14.02
N GLY A 385 -6.53 9.35 -15.05
CA GLY A 385 -6.27 10.68 -15.56
C GLY A 385 -6.57 11.78 -14.53
N PHE A 386 -7.67 11.63 -13.77
CA PHE A 386 -8.06 12.54 -12.71
C PHE A 386 -7.04 12.55 -11.57
N PHE A 387 -6.67 11.38 -11.05
CA PHE A 387 -5.64 11.26 -10.00
C PHE A 387 -4.22 11.55 -10.49
N GLY A 388 -3.97 11.36 -11.79
CA GLY A 388 -2.74 11.70 -12.49
C GLY A 388 -2.60 13.21 -12.76
N GLY A 389 -3.68 13.97 -12.61
CA GLY A 389 -3.68 15.43 -12.80
C GLY A 389 -3.57 15.86 -14.26
N VAL A 390 -4.12 15.07 -15.19
CA VAL A 390 -4.12 15.39 -16.62
C VAL A 390 -5.49 15.85 -17.14
N LEU A 391 -6.55 15.74 -16.33
CA LEU A 391 -7.88 16.21 -16.70
C LEU A 391 -8.06 17.68 -16.31
N GLU A 392 -8.59 18.48 -17.24
CA GLU A 392 -8.99 19.87 -16.98
C GLU A 392 -10.41 19.96 -16.41
N HIS A 393 -11.27 19.00 -16.75
CA HIS A 393 -12.66 18.96 -16.35
C HIS A 393 -13.06 17.53 -15.96
N VAL A 394 -14.01 17.42 -15.04
CA VAL A 394 -14.55 16.15 -14.56
C VAL A 394 -16.07 16.27 -14.39
N SER A 395 -16.84 15.21 -14.68
CA SER A 395 -18.28 15.28 -14.51
C SER A 395 -18.65 15.24 -13.03
N SER A 396 -19.67 16.02 -12.66
CA SER A 396 -20.29 15.94 -11.32
C SER A 396 -20.82 14.54 -11.00
N THR A 397 -21.22 13.77 -12.01
CA THR A 397 -21.64 12.36 -11.89
C THR A 397 -20.50 11.45 -11.44
N MET A 398 -19.29 11.65 -11.97
CA MET A 398 -18.09 10.90 -11.55
C MET A 398 -17.71 11.24 -10.11
N ILE A 399 -17.78 12.51 -9.72
CA ILE A 399 -17.54 12.95 -8.34
C ILE A 399 -18.56 12.30 -7.38
N LEU A 400 -19.85 12.35 -7.69
CA LEU A 400 -20.88 11.67 -6.89
C LEU A 400 -20.65 10.17 -6.77
N ALA A 401 -20.22 9.51 -7.85
CA ALA A 401 -19.94 8.09 -7.82
C ALA A 401 -18.76 7.77 -6.90
N LEU A 402 -17.71 8.61 -6.88
CA LEU A 402 -16.58 8.47 -5.94
C LEU A 402 -17.02 8.68 -4.50
N GLU A 403 -17.81 9.71 -4.23
CA GLU A 403 -18.33 9.99 -2.90
C GLU A 403 -19.20 8.84 -2.38
N ARG A 404 -20.09 8.33 -3.23
CA ARG A 404 -20.94 7.17 -2.91
C ARG A 404 -20.08 5.94 -2.63
N PHE A 405 -19.06 5.67 -3.46
CA PHE A 405 -18.13 4.58 -3.22
C PHE A 405 -17.47 4.69 -1.85
N LEU A 406 -16.98 5.88 -1.48
CA LEU A 406 -16.33 6.09 -0.18
C LEU A 406 -17.31 5.97 0.99
N ILE A 407 -18.56 6.39 0.83
CA ILE A 407 -19.60 6.21 1.84
C ILE A 407 -19.94 4.72 1.99
N GLU A 408 -20.13 3.99 0.89
CA GLU A 408 -20.38 2.55 0.92
C GLU A 408 -19.20 1.77 1.49
N LEU A 409 -17.97 2.16 1.16
CA LEU A 409 -16.78 1.55 1.73
C LEU A 409 -16.73 1.74 3.25
N TRP A 410 -17.04 2.94 3.76
CA TRP A 410 -17.10 3.17 5.21
C TRP A 410 -18.16 2.29 5.89
N LYS A 411 -19.31 2.06 5.24
CA LYS A 411 -20.34 1.15 5.76
C LYS A 411 -19.85 -0.29 5.87
N LEU A 412 -18.95 -0.71 4.97
CA LEU A 412 -18.31 -2.04 4.98
C LEU A 412 -17.22 -2.19 6.05
N PHE A 413 -16.80 -1.12 6.72
CA PHE A 413 -15.87 -1.26 7.83
C PHE A 413 -16.54 -2.07 8.94
N PRO A 414 -15.83 -3.02 9.58
CA PRO A 414 -16.29 -3.65 10.80
C PRO A 414 -16.67 -2.58 11.84
N GLU A 415 -17.65 -2.84 12.71
CA GLU A 415 -18.04 -1.88 13.76
C GLU A 415 -16.85 -1.46 14.62
N ASP A 416 -15.99 -2.43 14.97
CA ASP A 416 -14.78 -2.17 15.73
C ASP A 416 -13.74 -1.32 14.97
N PHE A 417 -13.88 -1.15 13.65
CA PHE A 417 -12.98 -0.35 12.80
C PHE A 417 -13.57 1.03 12.45
N LYS A 418 -14.84 1.27 12.78
CA LYS A 418 -15.50 2.56 12.55
C LYS A 418 -15.11 3.53 13.66
N LEU A 419 -14.77 4.74 13.25
CA LEU A 419 -14.71 5.87 14.17
C LEU A 419 -16.07 6.59 14.09
N GLY A 420 -16.70 6.92 15.21
CA GLY A 420 -17.96 7.68 15.23
C GLY A 420 -19.16 7.02 14.49
N ASN A 421 -20.23 7.79 14.34
CA ASN A 421 -21.53 7.30 13.83
C ASN A 421 -21.73 7.51 12.31
N GLY A 422 -20.72 8.03 11.61
CA GLY A 422 -20.81 8.34 10.18
C GLY A 422 -19.51 8.93 9.63
N PRO A 423 -19.31 8.94 8.30
CA PRO A 423 -18.06 9.40 7.66
C PRO A 423 -17.79 10.91 7.79
N PHE A 424 -18.73 11.69 8.32
CA PHE A 424 -18.53 13.12 8.61
C PHE A 424 -18.95 13.53 10.03
N ALA A 425 -19.32 12.58 10.89
CA ALA A 425 -19.83 12.83 12.24
C ALA A 425 -18.70 12.82 13.29
N TYR A 426 -17.67 13.66 13.12
CA TYR A 426 -16.48 13.65 13.96
C TYR A 426 -16.26 14.97 14.67
N THR A 427 -16.14 14.91 16.00
CA THR A 427 -15.53 15.98 16.79
C THR A 427 -15.04 15.51 18.17
N ASP A 428 -15.66 14.49 18.78
CA ASP A 428 -15.34 14.15 20.19
C ASP A 428 -14.78 12.73 20.45
N VAL A 429 -14.76 11.81 19.47
CA VAL A 429 -14.50 10.37 19.74
C VAL A 429 -13.02 9.97 19.69
N ILE A 430 -12.18 10.71 18.97
CA ILE A 430 -10.77 10.32 18.72
C ILE A 430 -9.93 10.46 19.99
N THR A 431 -10.28 11.37 20.90
CA THR A 431 -9.52 11.66 22.12
C THR A 431 -9.89 10.78 23.32
N SER A 432 -10.98 9.99 23.25
CA SER A 432 -11.56 9.30 24.41
C SER A 432 -11.54 7.77 24.33
N SER A 433 -11.03 7.14 23.26
CA SER A 433 -11.01 5.67 23.15
C SER A 433 -9.73 5.06 23.75
N PRO A 434 -9.81 4.22 24.79
CA PRO A 434 -8.66 3.61 25.46
C PRO A 434 -7.97 2.47 24.68
N ASN A 435 -8.53 2.02 23.54
CA ASN A 435 -7.99 0.92 22.73
C ASN A 435 -7.75 1.37 21.27
N GLN A 436 -6.71 2.16 21.05
CA GLN A 436 -6.40 2.69 19.72
C GLN A 436 -5.51 1.71 18.94
N ASN A 437 -6.13 0.68 18.36
CA ASN A 437 -5.45 -0.25 17.47
C ASN A 437 -4.86 0.50 16.25
N PRO A 438 -3.56 0.37 15.93
CA PRO A 438 -2.90 1.11 14.86
C PRO A 438 -3.50 0.83 13.47
N PHE A 439 -4.05 -0.36 13.24
CA PHE A 439 -4.70 -0.71 11.98
C PHE A 439 -5.99 0.09 11.75
N ILE A 440 -6.78 0.30 12.81
CA ILE A 440 -8.01 1.11 12.74
C ILE A 440 -7.67 2.55 12.39
N LEU A 441 -6.69 3.10 13.11
CA LEU A 441 -6.24 4.48 12.90
C LEU A 441 -5.68 4.67 11.49
N ARG A 442 -4.86 3.73 11.01
CA ARG A 442 -4.28 3.77 9.67
C ARG A 442 -5.34 3.69 8.58
N LEU A 443 -6.33 2.80 8.72
CA LEU A 443 -7.45 2.68 7.79
C LEU A 443 -8.22 4.01 7.70
N ASN A 444 -8.63 4.55 8.85
CA ASN A 444 -9.40 5.79 8.89
C ASN A 444 -8.57 6.99 8.41
N LEU A 445 -7.28 7.05 8.74
CA LEU A 445 -6.41 8.10 8.24
C LEU A 445 -6.37 8.08 6.71
N ILE A 446 -6.07 6.93 6.12
CA ILE A 446 -5.96 6.80 4.66
C ILE A 446 -7.32 7.11 4.01
N TYR A 447 -8.42 6.69 4.61
CA TYR A 447 -9.77 7.04 4.17
C TYR A 447 -9.99 8.55 4.10
N TYR A 448 -9.67 9.32 5.16
CA TYR A 448 -9.86 10.78 5.15
C TYR A 448 -8.89 11.51 4.24
N VAL A 449 -7.64 11.07 4.17
CA VAL A 449 -6.69 11.68 3.25
C VAL A 449 -7.09 11.40 1.78
N TYR A 450 -7.78 10.29 1.49
CA TYR A 450 -8.37 10.07 0.18
C TYR A 450 -9.42 11.14 -0.16
N TRP A 451 -10.37 11.41 0.75
CA TRP A 451 -11.35 12.50 0.63
C TRP A 451 -10.69 13.85 0.36
N VAL A 452 -9.66 14.18 1.14
CA VAL A 452 -8.90 15.42 0.99
C VAL A 452 -8.26 15.53 -0.40
N ASN A 453 -7.58 14.47 -0.85
CA ASN A 453 -6.81 14.48 -2.10
C ASN A 453 -7.66 14.64 -3.36
N PHE A 454 -8.91 14.16 -3.39
CA PHE A 454 -9.72 14.29 -4.60
C PHE A 454 -10.60 15.54 -4.57
N HIS A 455 -11.14 15.93 -3.41
CA HIS A 455 -11.90 17.18 -3.30
C HIS A 455 -11.04 18.42 -3.46
N CYS A 456 -9.76 18.39 -3.04
CA CYS A 456 -8.87 19.50 -3.29
C CYS A 456 -8.70 19.78 -4.79
N LYS A 457 -8.79 18.78 -5.66
CA LYS A 457 -8.65 18.95 -7.11
C LYS A 457 -9.78 19.77 -7.73
N ILE A 458 -10.98 19.72 -7.14
CA ILE A 458 -12.21 20.32 -7.68
C ILE A 458 -12.79 21.45 -6.83
N MET A 459 -12.18 21.76 -5.69
CA MET A 459 -12.63 22.88 -4.86
C MET A 459 -12.42 24.23 -5.57
N ASN A 460 -13.27 25.20 -5.28
CA ASN A 460 -13.07 26.57 -5.74
C ASN A 460 -11.83 27.19 -5.07
N TYR A 461 -11.27 28.22 -5.68
CA TYR A 461 -10.22 29.02 -5.05
C TYR A 461 -10.71 29.57 -3.71
N PRO A 462 -10.10 29.19 -2.57
CA PRO A 462 -10.65 29.57 -1.26
C PRO A 462 -10.78 31.09 -1.04
N TRP A 463 -9.90 31.88 -1.65
CA TRP A 463 -9.91 33.35 -1.59
C TRP A 463 -10.96 34.01 -2.50
N GLN A 464 -11.70 33.23 -3.30
CA GLN A 464 -12.79 33.70 -4.19
C GLN A 464 -14.12 33.00 -3.90
N ALA A 465 -14.11 31.92 -3.14
CA ALA A 465 -15.29 31.12 -2.84
C ALA A 465 -16.23 31.87 -1.89
N ASP A 466 -17.43 32.17 -2.37
CA ASP A 466 -18.52 32.64 -1.52
C ASP A 466 -19.21 31.42 -0.90
N MET A 467 -19.13 31.31 0.42
CA MET A 467 -19.70 30.20 1.17
C MET A 467 -21.16 30.46 1.59
N THR A 468 -21.74 31.60 1.18
CA THR A 468 -23.16 31.87 1.43
C THR A 468 -24.03 30.96 0.55
N GLY A 469 -24.86 30.12 1.19
CA GLY A 469 -25.75 29.21 0.49
C GLY A 469 -25.11 27.91 -0.03
N VAL A 470 -24.00 27.44 0.56
CA VAL A 470 -23.50 26.08 0.29
C VAL A 470 -24.57 25.06 0.64
N ASP A 471 -25.00 24.31 -0.38
CA ASP A 471 -25.96 23.22 -0.25
C ASP A 471 -25.23 21.88 -0.24
N SER A 472 -25.60 20.99 0.68
CA SER A 472 -25.07 19.63 0.75
C SER A 472 -25.48 18.76 -0.46
N GLN A 473 -26.55 19.14 -1.15
CA GLN A 473 -27.09 18.40 -2.30
C GLN A 473 -26.45 18.78 -3.64
N ARG A 474 -25.83 19.95 -3.75
CA ARG A 474 -25.21 20.42 -5.00
C ARG A 474 -23.74 20.01 -5.07
N VAL A 475 -23.36 19.32 -6.14
CA VAL A 475 -21.98 18.88 -6.36
C VAL A 475 -21.23 19.99 -7.07
N ASP A 476 -20.55 20.83 -6.30
CA ASP A 476 -19.77 21.94 -6.81
C ASP A 476 -18.46 22.17 -6.02
N GLY A 477 -17.71 23.20 -6.44
CA GLY A 477 -16.43 23.56 -5.83
C GLY A 477 -16.55 24.15 -4.42
N HIS A 478 -17.71 24.69 -4.02
CA HIS A 478 -17.92 25.21 -2.66
C HIS A 478 -18.13 24.05 -1.68
N ARG A 479 -18.98 23.08 -2.04
CA ARG A 479 -19.16 21.85 -1.27
C ARG A 479 -17.86 21.07 -1.14
N SER A 480 -17.09 20.98 -2.23
CA SER A 480 -15.78 20.31 -2.21
C SER A 480 -14.78 20.98 -1.27
N LEU A 481 -14.78 22.31 -1.18
CA LEU A 481 -13.95 23.05 -0.24
C LEU A 481 -14.30 22.70 1.22
N MET A 482 -15.59 22.63 1.56
CA MET A 482 -16.03 22.25 2.91
C MET A 482 -15.62 20.82 3.26
N ILE A 483 -15.83 19.87 2.34
CA ILE A 483 -15.47 18.46 2.57
C ILE A 483 -13.95 18.35 2.77
N ALA A 484 -13.14 18.97 1.92
CA ALA A 484 -11.68 18.98 2.08
C ALA A 484 -11.26 19.56 3.45
N SER A 485 -11.89 20.65 3.90
CA SER A 485 -11.63 21.27 5.20
C SER A 485 -11.98 20.37 6.39
N ILE A 486 -13.15 19.70 6.35
CA ILE A 486 -13.58 18.78 7.41
C ILE A 486 -12.68 17.55 7.45
N CYS A 487 -12.43 16.91 6.31
CA CYS A 487 -11.61 15.70 6.26
C CYS A 487 -10.14 15.96 6.60
N ALA A 488 -9.59 17.13 6.25
CA ALA A 488 -8.22 17.50 6.63
C ALA A 488 -8.07 17.70 8.15
N ASP A 489 -9.13 18.17 8.83
CA ASP A 489 -9.16 18.27 10.29
C ASP A 489 -9.16 16.89 10.94
N THR A 490 -10.03 15.99 10.49
CA THR A 490 -10.05 14.61 10.97
C THR A 490 -8.71 13.90 10.73
N ALA A 491 -8.14 14.06 9.53
CA ALA A 491 -6.82 13.51 9.21
C ALA A 491 -5.73 14.06 10.14
N THR A 492 -5.77 15.36 10.46
CA THR A 492 -4.83 16.00 11.39
C THR A 492 -4.88 15.36 12.78
N GLN A 493 -6.07 15.15 13.32
CA GLN A 493 -6.24 14.50 14.63
C GLN A 493 -5.72 13.05 14.60
N LEU A 494 -5.99 12.30 13.53
CA LEU A 494 -5.49 10.94 13.37
C LEU A 494 -3.97 10.87 13.22
N TYR A 495 -3.35 11.84 12.56
CA TYR A 495 -1.89 11.94 12.48
C TYR A 495 -1.23 12.10 13.85
N VAL A 496 -1.77 12.98 14.70
CA VAL A 496 -1.27 13.20 16.07
C VAL A 496 -1.33 11.92 16.89
N VAL A 497 -2.46 11.20 16.80
CA VAL A 497 -2.63 9.94 17.53
C VAL A 497 -1.69 8.86 17.00
N MET A 498 -1.59 8.71 15.68
CA MET A 498 -0.71 7.72 15.06
C MET A 498 0.77 7.97 15.31
N GLU A 499 1.20 9.22 15.47
CA GLU A 499 2.57 9.56 15.82
C GLU A 499 3.00 8.91 17.15
N ASN A 500 2.07 8.82 18.10
CA ASN A 500 2.36 8.24 19.42
C ASN A 500 2.33 6.70 19.41
N ILE A 501 1.49 6.08 18.58
CA ILE A 501 1.22 4.63 18.62
C ILE A 501 2.07 3.86 17.61
N ALA A 502 2.17 4.36 16.38
CA ALA A 502 2.85 3.68 15.28
C ALA A 502 3.59 4.70 14.39
N PRO A 503 4.59 5.43 14.92
CA PRO A 503 5.28 6.49 14.19
C PRO A 503 5.96 6.00 12.89
N CYS A 504 6.40 4.74 12.86
CA CYS A 504 7.01 4.12 11.68
C CYS A 504 6.02 3.92 10.52
N GLN A 505 4.71 3.94 10.77
CA GLN A 505 3.66 3.79 9.76
C GLN A 505 3.18 5.13 9.18
N LEU A 506 3.67 6.27 9.70
CA LEU A 506 3.32 7.59 9.19
C LEU A 506 4.02 7.87 7.85
N ASP A 507 3.21 8.13 6.81
CA ASP A 507 3.69 8.53 5.49
C ASP A 507 3.87 10.05 5.41
N VAL A 508 5.13 10.47 5.26
CA VAL A 508 5.53 11.87 5.14
C VAL A 508 4.99 12.55 3.86
N HIS A 509 4.71 11.80 2.79
CA HIS A 509 4.08 12.36 1.59
C HIS A 509 2.67 12.81 1.90
N TRP A 510 1.91 11.98 2.62
CA TRP A 510 0.51 12.25 2.91
C TRP A 510 0.38 13.41 3.90
N ILE A 511 1.27 13.48 4.91
CA ILE A 511 1.35 14.63 5.83
C ILE A 511 1.65 15.91 5.04
N SER A 512 2.64 15.87 4.16
CA SER A 512 3.07 17.04 3.37
C SER A 512 1.99 17.50 2.37
N SER A 513 1.27 16.56 1.74
CA SER A 513 0.08 16.83 0.92
C SER A 513 -1.03 17.51 1.72
N CYS A 514 -1.32 17.01 2.93
CA CYS A 514 -2.32 17.62 3.80
C CYS A 514 -1.92 19.05 4.19
N LEU A 515 -0.65 19.28 4.56
CA LEU A 515 -0.13 20.62 4.87
C LEU A 515 -0.27 21.60 3.69
N ASP A 516 0.05 21.16 2.46
CA ASP A 516 -0.09 21.98 1.27
C ASP A 516 -1.56 22.36 1.00
N ILE A 517 -2.48 21.40 1.16
CA ILE A 517 -3.92 21.64 1.00
C ILE A 517 -4.45 22.56 2.10
N LEU A 518 -4.05 22.34 3.35
CA LEU A 518 -4.41 23.21 4.47
C LEU A 518 -3.89 24.64 4.27
N LYS A 519 -2.69 24.81 3.71
CA LYS A 519 -2.14 26.13 3.36
C LYS A 519 -3.02 26.87 2.36
N VAL A 520 -3.54 26.16 1.36
CA VAL A 520 -4.51 26.71 0.40
C VAL A 520 -5.83 27.07 1.09
N LEU A 521 -6.36 26.20 1.96
CA LEU A 521 -7.59 26.44 2.72
C LEU A 521 -7.46 27.61 3.72
N ALA A 522 -6.27 27.86 4.27
CA ALA A 522 -6.01 28.99 5.17
C ALA A 522 -6.14 30.37 4.48
N ALA A 523 -6.26 30.41 3.15
CA ALA A 523 -6.60 31.61 2.39
C ALA A 523 -8.11 31.79 2.19
N SER A 524 -8.96 30.95 2.81
CA SER A 524 -10.41 31.04 2.68
C SER A 524 -10.97 32.36 3.20
N LEU A 525 -11.98 32.91 2.51
CA LEU A 525 -12.76 34.04 3.01
C LEU A 525 -13.62 33.64 4.22
N ASP A 526 -14.05 32.38 4.31
CA ASP A 526 -14.80 31.84 5.44
C ASP A 526 -13.92 31.76 6.71
N PRO A 527 -14.28 32.46 7.80
CA PRO A 527 -13.48 32.46 9.02
C PRO A 527 -13.35 31.08 9.67
N SER A 528 -14.38 30.24 9.62
CA SER A 528 -14.38 28.91 10.23
C SER A 528 -13.40 27.98 9.52
N VAL A 529 -13.43 27.96 8.18
CA VAL A 529 -12.47 27.19 7.37
C VAL A 529 -11.05 27.71 7.59
N ARG A 530 -10.86 29.03 7.56
CA ARG A 530 -9.55 29.66 7.70
C ARG A 530 -8.89 29.35 9.04
N GLU A 531 -9.61 29.53 10.15
CA GLU A 531 -9.03 29.28 11.48
C GLU A 531 -8.80 27.80 11.76
N ARG A 532 -9.69 26.92 11.27
CA ARG A 532 -9.46 25.47 11.32
C ARG A 532 -8.18 25.09 10.57
N ALA A 533 -8.02 25.58 9.35
CA ALA A 533 -6.85 25.30 8.54
C ALA A 533 -5.55 25.78 9.21
N ARG A 534 -5.53 27.00 9.76
CA ARG A 534 -4.36 27.54 10.49
C ARG A 534 -3.98 26.70 11.70
N ARG A 535 -4.97 26.30 12.51
CA ARG A 535 -4.75 25.41 13.66
C ARG A 535 -4.12 24.08 13.23
N ASN A 536 -4.65 23.48 12.17
CA ASN A 536 -4.17 22.20 11.68
C ASN A 536 -2.79 22.28 11.04
N ILE A 537 -2.45 23.40 10.40
CA ILE A 537 -1.09 23.66 9.91
C ILE A 537 -0.10 23.64 11.07
N ALA A 538 -0.40 24.33 12.17
CA ALA A 538 0.50 24.35 13.35
C ALA A 538 0.72 22.92 13.87
N ILE A 539 -0.37 22.18 14.11
CA ILE A 539 -0.33 20.81 14.61
C ILE A 539 0.47 19.88 13.68
N LEU A 540 0.13 19.83 12.39
CA LEU A 540 0.78 18.92 11.44
C LEU A 540 2.21 19.33 11.12
N SER A 541 2.55 20.63 11.19
CA SER A 541 3.93 21.07 11.01
C SER A 541 4.81 20.53 12.12
N ASP A 542 4.33 20.52 13.35
CA ASP A 542 5.07 19.95 14.49
C ASP A 542 5.25 18.44 14.35
N VAL A 543 4.22 17.72 13.92
CA VAL A 543 4.32 16.28 13.60
C VAL A 543 5.38 16.05 12.53
N LEU A 544 5.35 16.82 11.42
CA LEU A 544 6.29 16.66 10.32
C LEU A 544 7.74 16.99 10.74
N LYS A 545 7.94 18.08 11.50
CA LYS A 545 9.26 18.48 12.03
C LYS A 545 9.88 17.40 12.89
N ARG A 546 9.11 16.80 13.80
CA ARG A 546 9.56 15.66 14.63
C ARG A 546 9.89 14.43 13.78
N ARG A 547 9.07 14.12 12.76
CA ARG A 547 9.35 13.01 11.83
C ARG A 547 10.64 13.22 11.03
N PHE A 548 10.97 14.45 10.69
CA PHE A 548 12.24 14.81 10.04
C PHE A 548 13.39 15.09 11.02
N GLN A 549 13.13 15.08 12.33
CA GLN A 549 14.08 15.42 13.39
C GLN A 549 14.66 16.84 13.23
N LEU A 550 13.84 17.81 12.80
CA LEU A 550 14.29 19.19 12.61
C LEU A 550 14.51 19.95 13.93
N ASP A 551 13.88 19.51 15.02
CA ASP A 551 13.95 20.17 16.34
C ASP A 551 15.20 19.77 17.17
N HIS A 552 16.02 18.85 16.65
CA HIS A 552 17.28 18.45 17.26
C HIS A 552 18.40 18.57 16.21
N PRO A 553 19.31 19.55 16.32
CA PRO A 553 20.46 19.62 15.43
C PRO A 553 21.26 18.33 15.61
N GLN A 554 21.22 17.47 14.59
CA GLN A 554 22.17 16.38 14.48
C GLN A 554 23.56 17.02 14.46
N VAL A 555 24.33 16.83 15.53
CA VAL A 555 25.78 17.00 15.49
C VAL A 555 26.24 16.02 14.43
N TYR A 556 26.49 16.54 13.23
CA TYR A 556 27.12 15.81 12.14
C TYR A 556 28.43 15.24 12.70
N ALA A 557 28.44 13.96 13.03
CA ALA A 557 29.68 13.21 13.14
C ALA A 557 30.22 13.12 11.72
N GLY A 558 31.01 14.12 11.33
CA GLY A 558 31.80 14.07 10.11
C GLY A 558 32.66 12.81 10.07
N PRO A 559 33.18 12.43 8.89
CA PRO A 559 33.98 11.22 8.74
C PRO A 559 35.11 11.24 9.77
N CYS A 560 35.11 10.23 10.64
CA CYS A 560 36.06 10.08 11.74
C CYS A 560 37.50 10.14 11.21
N LYS A 561 38.13 11.29 11.35
CA LYS A 561 39.58 11.45 11.28
C LYS A 561 40.03 11.80 12.70
N ASP A 562 40.86 10.92 13.24
CA ASP A 562 41.65 11.08 14.46
C ASP A 562 40.90 11.10 15.81
N GLN A 563 40.64 9.90 16.34
CA GLN A 563 40.69 9.68 17.79
C GLN A 563 41.97 8.92 18.16
N ARG A 564 43.11 9.63 18.09
CA ARG A 564 44.21 9.41 19.03
C ARG A 564 44.21 10.56 20.03
N ARG A 565 44.07 10.18 21.31
CA ARG A 565 44.25 10.98 22.54
C ARG A 565 43.05 11.87 22.93
N HIS A 566 42.28 11.45 23.94
CA HIS A 566 42.55 11.82 25.33
C HIS A 566 41.53 11.18 26.28
N ILE A 567 42.07 10.39 27.21
CA ILE A 567 41.45 9.98 28.46
C ILE A 567 41.29 11.25 29.32
N TYR A 568 40.10 11.55 29.84
CA TYR A 568 39.81 11.82 31.26
C TYR A 568 38.44 12.48 31.51
N SER A 569 37.82 12.02 32.60
CA SER A 569 36.94 12.74 33.53
C SER A 569 35.44 12.80 33.22
N ALA A 570 34.74 11.77 33.70
CA ALA A 570 33.37 11.86 34.18
C ALA A 570 33.22 12.97 35.24
N ARG A 571 32.17 13.79 35.16
CA ARG A 571 31.68 14.56 36.30
C ARG A 571 30.17 14.77 36.25
N ASN A 572 29.52 14.09 37.18
CA ASN A 572 28.18 14.23 37.77
C ASN A 572 27.34 15.49 37.51
N SER A 573 26.04 15.24 37.35
CA SER A 573 24.95 15.98 38.03
C SER A 573 23.73 15.05 38.14
N ARG A 574 23.63 14.29 39.24
CA ARG A 574 22.71 14.49 40.39
C ARG A 574 21.21 14.51 40.01
N SER A 575 20.61 13.32 39.96
CA SER A 575 19.19 13.10 40.21
C SER A 575 18.98 12.83 41.71
N THR A 576 18.17 13.68 42.33
CA THR A 576 17.72 13.55 43.72
C THR A 576 16.72 12.41 43.85
N SER A 577 17.03 11.52 44.79
CA SER A 577 16.24 10.42 45.31
C SER A 577 14.91 10.86 45.94
N VAL A 578 13.86 10.08 45.71
CA VAL A 578 12.89 9.76 46.77
C VAL A 578 12.72 8.24 46.80
N SER A 579 12.93 7.72 48.00
CA SER A 579 13.10 6.33 48.40
C SER A 579 11.81 5.70 48.93
N SER A 580 11.62 4.40 48.68
CA SER A 580 10.92 3.41 49.53
C SER A 580 10.69 2.13 48.70
N THR A 581 10.91 0.87 49.11
CA THR A 581 11.51 0.21 50.27
C THR A 581 11.80 -1.24 49.80
N ASN A 582 12.88 -1.84 50.29
CA ASN A 582 13.30 -3.22 49.98
C ASN A 582 12.34 -4.27 50.55
N THR A 583 12.22 -5.40 49.86
CA THR A 583 12.37 -6.74 50.49
C THR A 583 13.00 -7.72 49.51
N SER A 584 14.17 -8.20 49.91
CA SER A 584 14.96 -9.28 49.32
C SER A 584 14.49 -10.64 49.84
N VAL A 585 14.45 -11.66 48.99
CA VAL A 585 14.72 -13.06 49.38
C VAL A 585 15.57 -13.72 48.29
N SER A 586 16.64 -14.38 48.73
CA SER A 586 17.66 -15.06 47.94
C SER A 586 17.78 -16.53 48.39
N SER A 587 17.80 -17.47 47.45
CA SER A 587 18.36 -18.85 47.56
C SER A 587 18.20 -19.57 46.20
N SER A 588 19.24 -19.74 45.38
CA SER A 588 20.27 -20.81 45.34
C SER A 588 19.82 -22.17 44.73
N MET A 589 20.34 -22.44 43.52
CA MET A 589 20.80 -23.72 42.91
C MET A 589 19.95 -25.01 42.97
N ASN A 590 19.48 -25.52 41.82
CA ASN A 590 20.10 -26.58 40.97
C ASN A 590 19.09 -27.37 40.10
N GLU A 591 19.57 -27.76 38.91
CA GLU A 591 19.20 -28.91 38.06
C GLU A 591 17.93 -28.94 37.19
N SER A 592 18.20 -28.94 35.88
CA SER A 592 17.55 -29.60 34.73
C SER A 592 16.12 -30.14 34.85
N THR A 593 15.25 -29.59 34.01
CA THR A 593 14.32 -30.40 33.20
C THR A 593 13.94 -29.63 31.93
N CYS A 594 14.09 -30.33 30.81
CA CYS A 594 13.65 -29.90 29.50
C CYS A 594 12.17 -30.27 29.37
N GLU A 595 11.26 -29.30 29.31
CA GLU A 595 9.90 -29.50 28.81
C GLU A 595 9.28 -28.16 28.35
N SER A 596 9.14 -28.07 27.02
CA SER A 596 8.06 -27.52 26.20
C SER A 596 6.90 -26.72 26.83
N ILE A 597 6.30 -25.87 25.97
CA ILE A 597 4.97 -25.24 25.99
C ILE A 597 5.06 -23.73 26.26
N LEU A 598 5.24 -22.88 25.24
CA LEU A 598 4.17 -22.31 24.39
C LEU A 598 2.97 -21.85 25.21
N THR A 599 3.01 -20.60 25.70
CA THR A 599 1.93 -19.61 25.73
C THR A 599 2.40 -18.42 26.57
N GLU A 600 1.96 -17.21 26.21
CA GLU A 600 2.09 -15.95 26.97
C GLU A 600 3.41 -15.19 26.81
N ASP A 601 3.50 -14.36 25.76
CA ASP A 601 3.42 -12.89 25.89
C ASP A 601 3.66 -12.21 24.52
N THR A 602 2.60 -12.07 23.73
CA THR A 602 2.58 -11.16 22.56
C THR A 602 2.38 -9.69 22.95
N SER A 603 2.58 -9.36 24.23
CA SER A 603 2.71 -8.00 24.75
C SER A 603 4.15 -7.48 24.55
N HIS A 604 4.65 -7.51 23.32
CA HIS A 604 5.91 -6.84 23.00
C HIS A 604 5.68 -5.32 23.08
N GLY A 605 5.85 -4.77 24.28
CA GLY A 605 5.92 -3.34 24.52
C GLY A 605 6.97 -2.73 23.59
N ILE A 606 6.50 -1.87 22.68
CA ILE A 606 7.32 -1.17 21.70
C ILE A 606 8.15 -0.12 22.45
N TYR A 607 9.31 -0.53 22.97
CA TYR A 607 10.30 0.42 23.47
C TYR A 607 11.01 1.06 22.28
N ILE A 608 10.55 2.25 21.90
CA ILE A 608 11.24 3.10 20.92
C ILE A 608 12.44 3.72 21.63
N ASN A 609 13.64 3.15 21.41
CA ASN A 609 14.87 3.75 21.87
C ASN A 609 15.26 4.90 20.92
N HIS A 610 15.37 6.13 21.43
CA HIS A 610 15.75 7.34 20.67
C HIS A 610 17.25 7.35 20.27
N GLN A 611 17.73 6.31 19.60
CA GLN A 611 19.03 6.34 18.92
C GLN A 611 18.88 6.91 17.52
N ALA A 612 19.95 7.51 16.98
CA ALA A 612 19.98 8.15 15.66
C ALA A 612 19.33 7.26 14.60
N VAL A 613 18.10 7.59 14.20
CA VAL A 613 17.31 6.79 13.27
C VAL A 613 18.02 6.81 11.93
N TYR A 614 18.34 5.64 11.39
CA TYR A 614 18.85 5.54 10.04
C TYR A 614 17.86 6.15 9.05
N ILE A 615 18.34 7.10 8.24
CA ILE A 615 17.57 7.73 7.18
C ILE A 615 18.10 7.17 5.86
N SER A 616 17.21 6.61 5.05
CA SER A 616 17.61 6.11 3.73
C SER A 616 17.89 7.29 2.79
N PRO A 617 18.68 7.09 1.71
CA PRO A 617 18.96 8.15 0.74
C PRO A 617 17.70 8.86 0.24
N TYR A 618 16.63 8.09 -0.01
CA TYR A 618 15.34 8.63 -0.40
C TYR A 618 14.73 9.55 0.66
N PHE A 619 14.66 9.10 1.91
CA PHE A 619 14.09 9.90 3.00
C PHE A 619 14.94 11.14 3.27
N ASP A 620 16.26 11.08 3.10
CA ASP A 620 17.14 12.25 3.22
C ASP A 620 16.86 13.30 2.15
N GLN A 621 16.79 12.88 0.88
CA GLN A 621 16.46 13.79 -0.22
C GLN A 621 15.05 14.35 -0.07
N LEU A 622 14.10 13.51 0.32
CA LEU A 622 12.71 13.90 0.54
C LEU A 622 12.59 14.91 1.68
N ARG A 623 13.28 14.67 2.80
CA ARG A 623 13.39 15.61 3.94
C ARG A 623 13.94 16.95 3.48
N SER A 624 15.03 16.98 2.72
CA SER A 624 15.63 18.21 2.20
C SER A 624 14.63 18.98 1.33
N ASN A 625 14.07 18.33 0.33
CA ASN A 625 13.17 18.96 -0.64
C ASN A 625 11.87 19.47 0.00
N ILE A 626 11.28 18.68 0.91
CA ILE A 626 10.06 19.10 1.62
C ILE A 626 10.38 20.24 2.59
N THR A 627 11.48 20.19 3.33
CA THR A 627 11.83 21.26 4.28
C THR A 627 12.01 22.59 3.55
N GLU A 628 12.76 22.57 2.44
CA GLU A 628 12.91 23.74 1.56
C GLU A 628 11.55 24.23 1.04
N TYR A 629 10.69 23.32 0.56
CA TYR A 629 9.35 23.66 0.11
C TYR A 629 8.50 24.32 1.20
N MET A 630 8.49 23.75 2.41
CA MET A 630 7.67 24.23 3.53
C MET A 630 8.11 25.62 4.02
N LEU A 631 9.42 25.90 4.02
CA LEU A 631 9.98 27.22 4.32
C LEU A 631 9.61 28.24 3.23
N ASN A 632 9.88 27.92 1.96
CA ASN A 632 9.62 28.82 0.82
C ASN A 632 8.14 29.20 0.69
N ASN A 633 7.22 28.33 1.13
CA ASN A 633 5.77 28.58 1.10
C ASN A 633 5.20 29.10 2.43
N LYS A 634 6.05 29.45 3.41
CA LYS A 634 5.65 29.96 4.74
C LYS A 634 4.65 29.04 5.42
N ILE A 635 4.87 27.72 5.31
CA ILE A 635 4.15 26.70 6.07
C ILE A 635 4.91 26.48 7.39
N PHE A 636 6.24 26.40 7.31
CA PHE A 636 7.10 26.55 8.47
C PHE A 636 7.42 28.03 8.71
N GLU A 637 7.50 28.42 9.98
CA GLU A 637 8.14 29.67 10.37
C GLU A 637 9.66 29.54 10.17
N GLU A 638 10.33 30.62 9.76
CA GLU A 638 11.80 30.65 9.69
C GLU A 638 12.36 30.36 11.10
N MET A 639 13.26 29.37 11.19
CA MET A 639 13.88 28.93 12.45
C MET A 639 14.89 29.93 12.99
#